data_AF-A0AA36C4L2-F1
#
_entry.id   AF-A0AA36C4L2-F1
#
_cell.length_a   1.000
_cell.length_b   1.000
_cell.length_c   1.000
_cell.angle_alpha   90.00
_cell.angle_beta   90.00
_cell.angle_gamma   90.00
#
_symmetry.space_group_name_H-M   'P 1'
#
loop_
_entity.id
_entity.type
_entity.pdbx_description
1 polymer ?
#
loop_
_entity_poly.entity_id
_entity_poly.type
_entity_poly.pdbx_seq_one_letter_code
_entity_poly.pdbx_strand_id
1 'polypeptide(L)'
;MTLIRLADTLVTTILIDSRIRQAADNPDDDTPDVGRALRERLQWDAKDRPFVNAFLLSHPDQDHCAGLRNHFWLGDPADYPDDGKDRWERRILIREMWSSPLVFRRSSKNHILCDDAKAFDKEARRRVTYWRNYRIAGDGNRIRIMGEDNQGKTDDLGPILVKAGQTFSQIAGENLPQFFTSHLLAPAPHEDDADLEEDLTKNESSVIMNIQISPSAYSQTKTKFLVGGDAEVLIWERMWSHYESTPEVLEYDLLLAPHHCSWHTLSWDSWSGKGENAKVSWDARHALSQARNGATIVSSSVEILDDYCDPPCIRAKREYQDILDEVDGWFSCTGDLGEKACMDFEVRACWSGTEFRSGVDSATRWQVQMIDYYELGEVLDGAEEDHLYPQTQALLKALRACPYTDVREIRKDKPGTIISEYIVIDAGDGTVDSGNLGGVRRRERLAVGVNPDFRVPVVVYTLRKDFPVLSHQHPPSPGGARVLCLYDSNWSTVERTWTPERFIARMFWWLRESALLKLHRSDQPVEQLFYMSPYQLILPSNYTDYAKSGSNTLTICKVDVGDSIILRADPTRPGDQSKLVRMVSMVVNPVGSPTLARYPETLGDLHDQLVSWGSDLYQSLHATVYDAIAGGVSAAPAQGQGVLITVWIPRVRDGEAERFDVAGYMLDVSLFDLATALDMLGPPDSKGLSHRSVVLGGVGGIAWRLIPLMSVEVRRALTAKAARDLSGTPEENSDIQGVLAGVGALGSVLADLWTRQGWGRWTFIDPDRVLPHNLCRHIAFDLYVGLPKVNVVRDLAVEIFPNWDPPKAIAKSILEDTEEIALSLSVAQIVVDVTTTLEAPRELARRPEVPRTVSLFVTPSGLSSVMILEDQDRLQRIDGLEGQYYRAILENEWGHEHLAQPLGDRWVGGGCRDISVRMSGESIHGHAGILSRQLRQSVAKSQARICVWESDDRSGSVTAHEIDTAQVHTAQSSGWTVKYDESLVQKLYTARQKALPNETGGAILGVTDLKTKTIVIVDVLPAPPDSEASPSHFIRGQEGQAEALEVVHKRTAGMVDYVGEWHSHPDGCPARPSELDENLLSTLHRQMSVEGLPALMVIAAKGAVGIFVY
;
A
#
# COMPACT_ATOMS: atom_id res chain seq x y z
N MET A 1 -40.06 -13.77 18.43
CA MET A 1 -39.71 -14.94 17.60
C MET A 1 -38.21 -15.11 17.61
N THR A 2 -37.72 -16.25 18.09
CA THR A 2 -36.29 -16.54 18.24
C THR A 2 -36.01 -17.98 17.82
N LEU A 3 -35.05 -18.19 16.93
CA LEU A 3 -34.62 -19.52 16.49
C LEU A 3 -33.25 -19.87 17.11
N ILE A 4 -33.23 -20.86 18.01
CA ILE A 4 -32.00 -21.45 18.53
C ILE A 4 -31.62 -22.62 17.61
N ARG A 5 -30.35 -22.70 17.22
CA ARG A 5 -29.75 -23.85 16.54
C ARG A 5 -28.64 -24.43 17.42
N LEU A 6 -28.72 -25.71 17.74
CA LEU A 6 -27.71 -26.39 18.55
C LEU A 6 -26.52 -26.86 17.69
N ALA A 7 -25.37 -27.03 18.34
CA ALA A 7 -24.11 -27.49 17.74
C ALA A 7 -24.00 -29.03 17.62
N ASP A 8 -25.13 -29.74 17.70
CA ASP A 8 -25.20 -31.19 17.52
C ASP A 8 -25.16 -31.58 16.02
N THR A 9 -24.85 -32.84 15.73
CA THR A 9 -24.72 -33.33 14.34
C THR A 9 -26.03 -33.34 13.55
N LEU A 10 -27.19 -33.19 14.20
CA LEU A 10 -28.50 -33.07 13.54
C LEU A 10 -28.95 -31.61 13.37
N VAL A 11 -28.17 -30.64 13.89
CA VAL A 11 -28.49 -29.20 13.88
C VAL A 11 -29.88 -28.95 14.46
N THR A 12 -30.11 -29.46 15.67
CA THR A 12 -31.40 -29.46 16.36
C THR A 12 -31.88 -28.02 16.61
N THR A 13 -33.11 -27.71 16.19
CA THR A 13 -33.66 -26.35 16.25
C THR A 13 -34.78 -26.19 17.28
N ILE A 14 -34.74 -25.11 18.07
CA ILE A 14 -35.84 -24.68 18.95
C ILE A 14 -36.35 -23.33 18.44
N LEU A 15 -37.64 -23.23 18.14
CA LEU A 15 -38.31 -21.96 17.86
C LEU A 15 -39.07 -21.49 19.10
N ILE A 16 -38.89 -20.23 19.49
CA ILE A 16 -39.63 -19.58 20.57
C ILE A 16 -40.44 -18.44 19.97
N ASP A 17 -41.77 -18.59 20.00
CA ASP A 17 -42.78 -17.66 19.48
C ASP A 17 -42.72 -17.39 17.96
N SER A 18 -43.83 -16.94 17.38
CA SER A 18 -43.95 -16.61 15.96
C SER A 18 -44.76 -15.32 15.77
N ARG A 19 -44.15 -14.30 15.13
CA ARG A 19 -44.81 -13.03 14.80
C ARG A 19 -44.57 -12.69 13.32
N ILE A 20 -45.04 -13.55 12.43
CA ILE A 20 -44.93 -13.30 11.00
C ILE A 20 -46.11 -12.41 10.59
N ARG A 21 -45.81 -11.17 10.20
CA ARG A 21 -46.82 -10.19 9.76
C ARG A 21 -47.27 -10.54 8.34
N GLN A 22 -48.57 -10.42 8.04
CA GLN A 22 -49.10 -10.65 6.69
C GLN A 22 -48.43 -9.77 5.60
N ALA A 23 -47.88 -8.62 5.97
CA ALA A 23 -47.06 -7.80 5.06
C ALA A 23 -45.80 -8.53 4.58
N ALA A 24 -45.18 -9.37 5.42
CA ALA A 24 -44.02 -10.19 5.06
C ALA A 24 -44.33 -11.33 4.07
N ASP A 25 -45.62 -11.66 3.87
CA ASP A 25 -46.08 -12.60 2.83
C ASP A 25 -46.26 -11.91 1.46
N ASN A 26 -46.14 -10.57 1.38
CA ASN A 26 -46.32 -9.81 0.15
C ASN A 26 -44.95 -9.43 -0.47
N PRO A 27 -44.58 -9.93 -1.66
CA PRO A 27 -43.32 -9.57 -2.31
C PRO A 27 -43.24 -8.12 -2.80
N ASP A 28 -44.37 -7.39 -2.80
CA ASP A 28 -44.47 -5.97 -3.14
C ASP A 28 -44.53 -5.04 -1.90
N ASP A 29 -44.16 -5.53 -0.70
CA ASP A 29 -44.10 -4.75 0.56
C ASP A 29 -42.65 -4.66 1.08
N ASP A 30 -42.24 -3.52 1.63
CA ASP A 30 -40.88 -3.32 2.16
C ASP A 30 -40.63 -4.08 3.48
N THR A 31 -41.62 -4.78 4.03
CA THR A 31 -41.49 -5.63 5.22
C THR A 31 -40.58 -6.84 4.93
N PRO A 32 -39.48 -7.04 5.69
CA PRO A 32 -38.60 -8.19 5.47
C PRO A 32 -39.30 -9.56 5.60
N ASP A 33 -39.08 -10.44 4.62
CA ASP A 33 -39.62 -11.81 4.58
C ASP A 33 -38.95 -12.73 5.61
N VAL A 34 -39.38 -12.57 6.86
CA VAL A 34 -39.00 -13.42 7.99
C VAL A 34 -39.52 -14.86 7.84
N GLY A 35 -40.56 -15.08 7.03
CA GLY A 35 -41.14 -16.41 6.79
C GLY A 35 -40.25 -17.29 5.92
N ARG A 36 -39.52 -16.70 4.99
CA ARG A 36 -38.46 -17.32 4.20
C ARG A 36 -37.13 -17.35 4.93
N ALA A 37 -36.72 -16.26 5.58
CA ALA A 37 -35.47 -16.20 6.34
C ALA A 37 -35.42 -17.25 7.48
N LEU A 38 -36.59 -17.62 8.02
CA LEU A 38 -36.77 -18.80 8.89
C LEU A 38 -36.54 -20.12 8.12
N ARG A 39 -37.28 -20.38 7.04
CA ARG A 39 -37.17 -21.63 6.25
C ARG A 39 -35.75 -21.89 5.71
N GLU A 40 -35.01 -20.84 5.33
CA GLU A 40 -33.61 -20.92 4.91
C GLU A 40 -32.65 -21.34 6.03
N ARG A 41 -33.07 -21.24 7.31
CA ARG A 41 -32.32 -21.68 8.51
C ARG A 41 -32.77 -23.04 9.07
N LEU A 42 -33.82 -23.67 8.50
CA LEU A 42 -34.40 -24.94 8.98
C LEU A 42 -33.87 -26.16 8.23
N GLN A 43 -34.00 -27.31 8.89
CA GLN A 43 -33.77 -28.64 8.33
C GLN A 43 -35.03 -29.18 7.65
N TRP A 44 -34.83 -30.20 6.79
CA TRP A 44 -35.85 -30.76 5.91
C TRP A 44 -35.97 -32.27 6.16
N ASP A 45 -37.20 -32.81 6.19
CA ASP A 45 -37.41 -34.25 6.36
C ASP A 45 -37.24 -35.03 5.04
N ALA A 46 -37.37 -36.35 5.10
CA ALA A 46 -37.22 -37.23 3.94
C ALA A 46 -38.33 -37.09 2.85
N LYS A 47 -39.23 -36.11 2.99
CA LYS A 47 -40.24 -35.70 2.00
C LYS A 47 -40.05 -34.25 1.52
N ASP A 48 -38.93 -33.60 1.86
CA ASP A 48 -38.69 -32.17 1.68
C ASP A 48 -39.72 -31.29 2.41
N ARG A 49 -40.15 -31.67 3.62
CA ARG A 49 -40.94 -30.79 4.51
C ARG A 49 -39.99 -30.04 5.47
N PRO A 50 -40.05 -28.70 5.55
CA PRO A 50 -39.24 -27.97 6.52
C PRO A 50 -39.77 -28.25 7.94
N PHE A 51 -38.89 -28.34 8.94
CA PHE A 51 -39.32 -28.63 10.31
C PHE A 51 -38.54 -27.87 11.38
N VAL A 52 -39.17 -27.73 12.56
CA VAL A 52 -38.49 -27.41 13.83
C VAL A 52 -38.55 -28.60 14.77
N ASN A 53 -37.45 -28.91 15.47
CA ASN A 53 -37.42 -29.99 16.47
C ASN A 53 -38.35 -29.66 17.65
N ALA A 54 -38.31 -28.44 18.16
CA ALA A 54 -39.24 -27.92 19.15
C ALA A 54 -39.82 -26.55 18.75
N PHE A 55 -41.09 -26.31 19.10
CA PHE A 55 -41.72 -24.99 19.12
C PHE A 55 -42.24 -24.72 20.53
N LEU A 56 -41.72 -23.68 21.20
CA LEU A 56 -42.29 -23.09 22.41
C LEU A 56 -43.16 -21.89 22.05
N LEU A 57 -44.36 -21.83 22.62
CA LEU A 57 -45.15 -20.61 22.71
C LEU A 57 -45.11 -20.14 24.17
N SER A 58 -44.52 -18.98 24.43
CA SER A 58 -44.27 -18.46 25.77
C SER A 58 -45.50 -17.76 26.37
N HIS A 59 -46.30 -17.10 25.53
CA HIS A 59 -47.57 -16.44 25.85
C HIS A 59 -48.52 -16.54 24.63
N PRO A 60 -49.87 -16.55 24.78
CA PRO A 60 -50.77 -16.86 23.68
C PRO A 60 -51.30 -15.61 22.95
N ASP A 61 -50.70 -14.45 23.15
CA ASP A 61 -51.08 -13.22 22.45
C ASP A 61 -50.72 -13.21 20.97
N GLN A 62 -51.35 -12.30 20.23
CA GLN A 62 -51.19 -12.19 18.78
C GLN A 62 -49.76 -11.86 18.37
N ASP A 63 -49.00 -11.14 19.19
CA ASP A 63 -47.59 -10.86 18.95
C ASP A 63 -46.61 -11.98 19.30
N HIS A 64 -47.10 -13.04 19.96
CA HIS A 64 -46.35 -14.28 20.19
C HIS A 64 -46.77 -15.42 19.24
N CYS A 65 -47.91 -15.32 18.54
CA CYS A 65 -48.36 -16.36 17.60
C CYS A 65 -48.87 -15.93 16.20
N ALA A 66 -48.83 -14.65 15.81
CA ALA A 66 -49.28 -14.21 14.49
C ALA A 66 -48.61 -14.96 13.33
N GLY A 67 -49.43 -15.40 12.37
CA GLY A 67 -49.00 -16.12 11.18
C GLY A 67 -48.95 -17.65 11.35
N LEU A 68 -49.15 -18.19 12.56
CA LEU A 68 -49.00 -19.63 12.83
C LEU A 68 -49.75 -20.53 11.83
N ARG A 69 -51.03 -20.24 11.53
CA ARG A 69 -51.85 -21.02 10.58
C ARG A 69 -51.35 -20.94 9.12
N ASN A 70 -50.67 -19.86 8.75
CA ASN A 70 -50.10 -19.66 7.41
C ASN A 70 -48.79 -20.45 7.26
N HIS A 71 -47.92 -20.40 8.28
CA HIS A 71 -46.54 -20.91 8.17
C HIS A 71 -46.31 -22.30 8.79
N PHE A 72 -47.21 -22.81 9.65
CA PHE A 72 -47.00 -24.08 10.37
C PHE A 72 -48.15 -25.07 10.16
N TRP A 73 -47.84 -26.36 10.19
CA TRP A 73 -48.85 -27.42 10.11
C TRP A 73 -49.31 -27.84 11.51
N LEU A 74 -50.63 -27.72 11.73
CA LEU A 74 -51.31 -27.92 13.02
C LEU A 74 -52.35 -29.04 12.91
N GLY A 75 -51.89 -30.22 12.49
CA GLY A 75 -52.70 -31.41 12.23
C GLY A 75 -51.83 -32.66 12.20
N ASP A 76 -52.41 -33.81 11.86
CA ASP A 76 -51.63 -35.05 11.82
C ASP A 76 -50.59 -35.02 10.66
N PRO A 77 -49.33 -35.45 10.87
CA PRO A 77 -48.31 -35.49 9.82
C PRO A 77 -48.66 -36.41 8.63
N ALA A 78 -49.58 -37.36 8.80
CA ALA A 78 -50.10 -38.18 7.71
C ALA A 78 -50.96 -37.36 6.72
N ASP A 79 -51.76 -36.41 7.23
CA ASP A 79 -52.70 -35.58 6.48
C ASP A 79 -52.08 -34.30 5.88
N TYR A 80 -50.76 -34.15 6.00
CA TYR A 80 -50.02 -32.96 5.57
C TYR A 80 -50.20 -32.67 4.06
N PRO A 81 -50.85 -31.55 3.67
CA PRO A 81 -51.36 -31.37 2.31
C PRO A 81 -50.38 -30.67 1.36
N ASP A 82 -49.26 -30.15 1.87
CA ASP A 82 -48.32 -29.33 1.09
C ASP A 82 -47.21 -30.17 0.41
N ASP A 83 -47.27 -31.52 0.46
CA ASP A 83 -46.33 -32.45 -0.18
C ASP A 83 -46.14 -32.21 -1.70
N GLY A 84 -47.13 -31.58 -2.35
CA GLY A 84 -47.10 -31.23 -3.78
C GLY A 84 -46.71 -29.78 -4.11
N LYS A 85 -46.42 -28.93 -3.12
CA LYS A 85 -45.97 -27.54 -3.35
C LYS A 85 -44.46 -27.45 -3.52
N ASP A 86 -43.99 -26.31 -4.04
CA ASP A 86 -42.57 -25.96 -3.93
C ASP A 86 -42.14 -25.94 -2.45
N ARG A 87 -40.88 -26.34 -2.18
CA ARG A 87 -40.38 -26.51 -0.81
C ARG A 87 -40.43 -25.23 0.02
N TRP A 88 -40.28 -24.05 -0.60
CA TRP A 88 -40.31 -22.77 0.10
C TRP A 88 -41.73 -22.32 0.48
N GLU A 89 -42.75 -22.78 -0.25
CA GLU A 89 -44.18 -22.52 0.05
C GLU A 89 -44.76 -23.45 1.13
N ARG A 90 -44.03 -24.50 1.50
CA ARG A 90 -44.50 -25.51 2.47
C ARG A 90 -44.62 -24.95 3.88
N ARG A 91 -45.59 -25.48 4.64
CA ARG A 91 -45.73 -25.19 6.07
C ARG A 91 -44.76 -26.02 6.89
N ILE A 92 -44.18 -25.39 7.90
CA ILE A 92 -43.19 -25.95 8.80
C ILE A 92 -43.86 -26.99 9.71
N LEU A 93 -43.29 -28.20 9.78
CA LEU A 93 -43.67 -29.22 10.75
C LEU A 93 -43.07 -28.91 12.12
N ILE A 94 -43.89 -28.98 13.17
CA ILE A 94 -43.44 -28.87 14.56
C ILE A 94 -43.26 -30.29 15.11
N ARG A 95 -42.03 -30.80 15.24
CA ARG A 95 -41.79 -32.20 15.67
C ARG A 95 -42.24 -32.46 17.11
N GLU A 96 -41.92 -31.54 18.02
CA GLU A 96 -42.40 -31.50 19.42
C GLU A 96 -42.94 -30.09 19.73
N MET A 97 -44.13 -30.00 20.33
CA MET A 97 -44.64 -28.72 20.86
C MET A 97 -44.32 -28.59 22.34
N TRP A 98 -43.93 -27.41 22.79
CA TRP A 98 -43.77 -27.05 24.20
C TRP A 98 -44.87 -26.03 24.53
N SER A 99 -45.68 -26.35 25.54
CA SER A 99 -46.91 -25.58 25.84
C SER A 99 -47.27 -25.69 27.31
N SER A 100 -47.70 -24.60 27.92
CA SER A 100 -48.34 -24.65 29.24
C SER A 100 -49.87 -24.66 29.11
N PRO A 101 -50.60 -25.45 29.91
CA PRO A 101 -52.05 -25.30 30.05
C PRO A 101 -52.41 -24.00 30.79
N LEU A 102 -51.50 -23.44 31.58
CA LEU A 102 -51.76 -22.25 32.40
C LEU A 102 -51.89 -20.97 31.55
N VAL A 103 -51.07 -20.80 30.50
CA VAL A 103 -51.21 -19.66 29.58
C VAL A 103 -52.57 -19.63 28.88
N PHE A 104 -53.14 -20.80 28.54
CA PHE A 104 -54.45 -20.88 27.89
C PHE A 104 -55.64 -20.86 28.87
N ARG A 105 -55.41 -20.91 30.19
CA ARG A 105 -56.46 -21.03 31.22
C ARG A 105 -57.36 -19.80 31.30
N ARG A 106 -56.85 -18.61 30.98
CA ARG A 106 -57.51 -17.30 31.21
C ARG A 106 -58.31 -16.75 30.02
N SER A 107 -58.70 -17.59 29.06
CA SER A 107 -59.65 -17.17 28.00
C SER A 107 -60.99 -16.78 28.61
N SER A 108 -61.32 -15.49 28.61
CA SER A 108 -62.45 -14.92 29.36
C SER A 108 -63.38 -14.11 28.45
N LYS A 109 -64.47 -13.54 29.01
CA LYS A 109 -65.31 -12.59 28.27
C LYS A 109 -64.57 -11.31 27.85
N ASN A 110 -63.48 -10.98 28.52
CA ASN A 110 -62.71 -9.75 28.32
C ASN A 110 -61.36 -10.00 27.62
N HIS A 111 -60.90 -11.25 27.54
CA HIS A 111 -59.66 -11.66 26.86
C HIS A 111 -59.95 -12.78 25.86
N ILE A 112 -60.02 -12.40 24.58
CA ILE A 112 -60.37 -13.27 23.46
C ILE A 112 -59.09 -13.67 22.73
N LEU A 113 -58.69 -14.94 22.85
CA LEU A 113 -57.55 -15.50 22.11
C LEU A 113 -57.70 -15.25 20.60
N CYS A 114 -56.63 -14.85 19.92
CA CYS A 114 -56.61 -14.73 18.47
C CYS A 114 -56.74 -16.11 17.80
N ASP A 115 -57.07 -16.18 16.51
CA ASP A 115 -57.32 -17.47 15.84
C ASP A 115 -56.07 -18.36 15.71
N ASP A 116 -54.87 -17.76 15.67
CA ASP A 116 -53.61 -18.50 15.67
C ASP A 116 -53.35 -19.15 17.05
N ALA A 117 -53.60 -18.44 18.14
CA ALA A 117 -53.58 -18.98 19.51
C ALA A 117 -54.61 -20.10 19.72
N LYS A 118 -55.84 -19.92 19.23
CA LYS A 118 -56.88 -20.98 19.23
C LYS A 118 -56.43 -22.21 18.45
N ALA A 119 -55.68 -22.03 17.36
CA ALA A 119 -55.16 -23.15 16.56
C ALA A 119 -54.01 -23.88 17.28
N PHE A 120 -53.14 -23.15 17.97
CA PHE A 120 -52.08 -23.73 18.82
C PHE A 120 -52.66 -24.57 19.96
N ASP A 121 -53.62 -24.02 20.73
CA ASP A 121 -54.31 -24.75 21.81
C ASP A 121 -55.03 -26.00 21.30
N LYS A 122 -55.74 -25.90 20.17
CA LYS A 122 -56.41 -27.05 19.53
C LYS A 122 -55.43 -28.16 19.15
N GLU A 123 -54.28 -27.81 18.58
CA GLU A 123 -53.23 -28.77 18.21
C GLU A 123 -52.54 -29.35 19.46
N ALA A 124 -52.26 -28.54 20.48
CA ALA A 124 -51.74 -29.01 21.76
C ALA A 124 -52.69 -30.05 22.41
N ARG A 125 -54.00 -29.76 22.43
CA ARG A 125 -55.03 -30.72 22.88
C ARG A 125 -55.08 -31.98 22.01
N ARG A 126 -54.89 -31.89 20.69
CA ARG A 126 -54.78 -33.06 19.81
C ARG A 126 -53.60 -33.94 20.24
N ARG A 127 -52.42 -33.36 20.47
CA ARG A 127 -51.21 -34.10 20.86
C ARG A 127 -51.29 -34.69 22.26
N VAL A 128 -51.86 -33.99 23.24
CA VAL A 128 -52.15 -34.56 24.57
C VAL A 128 -53.12 -35.74 24.45
N THR A 129 -54.16 -35.62 23.63
CA THR A 129 -55.12 -36.72 23.40
C THR A 129 -54.46 -37.91 22.71
N TYR A 130 -53.63 -37.66 21.69
CA TYR A 130 -52.82 -38.68 21.01
C TYR A 130 -51.92 -39.42 22.01
N TRP A 131 -51.18 -38.68 22.84
CA TRP A 131 -50.30 -39.28 23.84
C TRP A 131 -51.09 -40.01 24.94
N ARG A 132 -52.24 -39.50 25.39
CA ARG A 132 -53.11 -40.23 26.35
C ARG A 132 -53.62 -41.57 25.80
N ASN A 133 -53.88 -41.64 24.50
CA ASN A 133 -54.36 -42.85 23.82
C ASN A 133 -53.24 -43.88 23.55
N TYR A 134 -52.06 -43.44 23.10
CA TYR A 134 -50.99 -44.33 22.64
C TYR A 134 -49.78 -44.44 23.57
N ARG A 135 -49.58 -43.48 24.49
CA ARG A 135 -48.44 -43.30 25.43
C ARG A 135 -47.05 -43.19 24.78
N ILE A 136 -46.97 -43.28 23.45
CA ILE A 136 -45.82 -42.99 22.60
C ILE A 136 -46.25 -42.05 21.47
N ALA A 137 -45.35 -41.18 21.02
CA ALA A 137 -45.59 -40.29 19.88
C ALA A 137 -44.33 -40.08 19.05
N GLY A 138 -44.49 -40.01 17.72
CA GLY A 138 -43.44 -39.67 16.76
C GLY A 138 -43.43 -38.19 16.41
N ASP A 139 -42.53 -37.80 15.51
CA ASP A 139 -42.42 -36.44 14.99
C ASP A 139 -43.76 -35.90 14.50
N GLY A 140 -44.11 -34.69 14.96
CA GLY A 140 -45.38 -34.03 14.62
C GLY A 140 -46.57 -34.45 15.48
N ASN A 141 -46.40 -35.44 16.35
CA ASN A 141 -47.39 -35.85 17.35
C ASN A 141 -46.87 -35.71 18.80
N ARG A 142 -45.58 -35.37 19.03
CA ARG A 142 -45.05 -35.12 20.40
C ARG A 142 -45.46 -33.76 20.95
N ILE A 143 -45.69 -33.73 22.27
CA ILE A 143 -45.87 -32.52 23.07
C ILE A 143 -45.18 -32.69 24.43
N ARG A 144 -44.67 -31.59 24.98
CA ARG A 144 -44.12 -31.42 26.32
C ARG A 144 -44.94 -30.34 27.03
N ILE A 145 -45.39 -30.65 28.25
CA ILE A 145 -46.24 -29.80 29.06
C ILE A 145 -45.37 -29.04 30.05
N MET A 146 -45.46 -27.71 30.04
CA MET A 146 -44.69 -26.80 30.88
C MET A 146 -45.55 -26.28 32.02
N GLY A 147 -45.19 -26.60 33.26
CA GLY A 147 -45.99 -26.30 34.45
C GLY A 147 -47.14 -27.30 34.63
N GLU A 148 -47.53 -27.52 35.89
CA GLU A 148 -48.63 -28.40 36.27
C GLU A 148 -49.97 -27.65 36.41
N ASP A 149 -51.09 -28.37 36.29
CA ASP A 149 -52.44 -27.78 36.31
C ASP A 149 -53.26 -28.32 37.50
N ASN A 150 -53.67 -27.40 38.37
CA ASN A 150 -54.48 -27.63 39.56
C ASN A 150 -55.67 -28.58 39.29
N GLN A 151 -56.06 -29.34 40.32
CA GLN A 151 -57.13 -30.36 40.27
C GLN A 151 -56.75 -31.63 39.45
N GLY A 152 -55.46 -31.97 39.40
CA GLY A 152 -54.97 -33.27 38.93
C GLY A 152 -54.99 -33.50 37.42
N LYS A 153 -55.19 -32.44 36.61
CA LYS A 153 -55.38 -32.57 35.15
C LYS A 153 -54.09 -32.93 34.40
N THR A 154 -52.94 -32.80 35.05
CA THR A 154 -51.61 -33.15 34.55
C THR A 154 -51.03 -34.43 35.15
N ASP A 155 -51.71 -35.06 36.12
CA ASP A 155 -51.16 -36.20 36.88
C ASP A 155 -50.86 -37.42 35.99
N ASP A 156 -51.72 -37.70 35.01
CA ASP A 156 -51.51 -38.80 34.06
C ASP A 156 -50.48 -38.47 32.96
N LEU A 157 -49.94 -37.25 32.94
CA LEU A 157 -49.02 -36.74 31.92
C LEU A 157 -47.54 -36.78 32.32
N GLY A 158 -47.19 -37.33 33.49
CA GLY A 158 -45.84 -37.33 34.08
C GLY A 158 -44.65 -37.49 33.09
N PRO A 159 -44.64 -38.49 32.18
CA PRO A 159 -43.54 -38.68 31.21
C PRO A 159 -43.37 -37.57 30.15
N ILE A 160 -44.32 -36.65 30.04
CA ILE A 160 -44.26 -35.48 29.15
C ILE A 160 -44.42 -34.15 29.91
N LEU A 161 -44.47 -34.17 31.25
CA LEU A 161 -44.62 -33.01 32.11
C LEU A 161 -43.25 -32.52 32.62
N VAL A 162 -43.03 -31.21 32.57
CA VAL A 162 -41.93 -30.52 33.25
C VAL A 162 -42.55 -29.54 34.25
N LYS A 163 -42.26 -29.69 35.54
CA LYS A 163 -42.73 -28.77 36.60
C LYS A 163 -41.81 -27.56 36.70
N ALA A 164 -42.30 -26.47 37.30
CA ALA A 164 -41.44 -25.36 37.70
C ALA A 164 -40.34 -25.87 38.65
N GLY A 165 -39.14 -25.27 38.57
CA GLY A 165 -37.96 -25.72 39.29
C GLY A 165 -37.28 -26.96 38.68
N GLN A 166 -37.82 -27.59 37.65
CA GLN A 166 -37.20 -28.77 37.00
C GLN A 166 -36.33 -28.41 35.79
N THR A 167 -35.30 -29.23 35.57
CA THR A 167 -34.45 -29.17 34.39
C THR A 167 -34.74 -30.34 33.43
N PHE A 168 -34.60 -30.11 32.12
CA PHE A 168 -34.69 -31.14 31.09
C PHE A 168 -33.67 -30.94 29.96
N SER A 169 -33.28 -32.03 29.31
CA SER A 169 -32.26 -32.06 28.25
C SER A 169 -32.73 -32.78 26.96
N GLN A 170 -34.01 -33.12 26.86
CA GLN A 170 -34.57 -33.90 25.76
C GLN A 170 -35.37 -33.01 24.80
N ILE A 171 -35.19 -33.20 23.49
CA ILE A 171 -35.87 -32.49 22.40
C ILE A 171 -36.30 -33.51 21.34
N ALA A 172 -37.59 -33.53 20.97
CA ALA A 172 -38.13 -34.42 19.93
C ALA A 172 -37.77 -35.91 20.15
N GLY A 173 -37.73 -36.35 21.41
CA GLY A 173 -37.33 -37.70 21.81
C GLY A 173 -35.82 -37.91 22.04
N GLU A 174 -34.95 -37.13 21.40
CA GLU A 174 -33.49 -37.24 21.55
C GLU A 174 -33.00 -36.55 22.83
N ASN A 175 -32.03 -37.15 23.53
CA ASN A 175 -31.50 -36.60 24.78
C ASN A 175 -30.11 -35.98 24.57
N LEU A 176 -29.99 -34.67 24.76
CA LEU A 176 -28.86 -33.85 24.31
C LEU A 176 -28.14 -33.07 25.45
N PRO A 177 -27.85 -33.65 26.64
CA PRO A 177 -27.37 -32.91 27.82
C PRO A 177 -26.00 -32.22 27.65
N GLN A 178 -25.23 -32.64 26.64
CA GLN A 178 -23.97 -32.01 26.22
C GLN A 178 -24.17 -30.71 25.43
N PHE A 179 -25.31 -30.54 24.75
CA PHE A 179 -25.60 -29.40 23.86
C PHE A 179 -26.72 -28.50 24.38
N PHE A 180 -27.69 -29.06 25.11
CA PHE A 180 -28.87 -28.37 25.62
C PHE A 180 -29.24 -28.86 27.03
N THR A 181 -29.60 -27.91 27.89
CA THR A 181 -30.30 -28.17 29.15
C THR A 181 -31.13 -26.93 29.45
N SER A 182 -32.40 -27.04 29.80
CA SER A 182 -33.19 -25.88 30.22
C SER A 182 -33.86 -26.10 31.57
N HIS A 183 -33.88 -25.04 32.37
CA HIS A 183 -34.55 -24.93 33.66
C HIS A 183 -35.86 -24.18 33.46
N LEU A 184 -36.98 -24.81 33.77
CA LEU A 184 -38.30 -24.18 33.75
C LEU A 184 -38.50 -23.41 35.06
N LEU A 185 -38.58 -22.09 34.99
CA LEU A 185 -38.71 -21.21 36.16
C LEU A 185 -40.17 -20.86 36.44
N ALA A 186 -40.96 -20.63 35.38
CA ALA A 186 -42.40 -20.35 35.44
C ALA A 186 -43.11 -20.92 34.18
N PRO A 187 -44.43 -21.19 34.22
CA PRO A 187 -45.37 -20.95 35.33
C PRO A 187 -45.38 -22.07 36.38
N ALA A 188 -45.65 -21.67 37.63
CA ALA A 188 -45.87 -22.54 38.78
C ALA A 188 -47.31 -22.39 39.29
N PRO A 189 -47.93 -23.45 39.86
CA PRO A 189 -49.25 -23.35 40.48
C PRO A 189 -49.21 -22.44 41.71
N HIS A 190 -50.33 -21.79 42.02
CA HIS A 190 -50.50 -20.98 43.23
C HIS A 190 -51.36 -21.77 44.22
N GLU A 191 -50.72 -22.58 45.08
CA GLU A 191 -51.42 -23.40 46.08
C GLU A 191 -51.58 -22.70 47.45
N ASP A 192 -50.72 -21.71 47.75
CA ASP A 192 -50.64 -21.08 49.08
C ASP A 192 -51.55 -19.85 49.27
N ASP A 193 -52.14 -19.30 48.20
CA ASP A 193 -53.02 -18.13 48.27
C ASP A 193 -54.19 -18.25 47.27
N ALA A 194 -55.41 -18.27 47.82
CA ALA A 194 -56.64 -18.47 47.06
C ALA A 194 -57.31 -17.15 46.60
N ASP A 195 -57.01 -16.03 47.26
CA ASP A 195 -57.57 -14.73 46.89
C ASP A 195 -56.84 -14.18 45.65
N LEU A 196 -55.57 -14.58 45.47
CA LEU A 196 -54.76 -14.26 44.30
C LEU A 196 -55.31 -14.79 42.96
N GLU A 197 -56.18 -15.81 42.89
CA GLU A 197 -56.78 -16.18 41.59
C GLU A 197 -57.73 -15.10 41.02
N GLU A 198 -58.17 -14.10 41.80
CA GLU A 198 -59.00 -12.97 41.33
C GLU A 198 -58.19 -11.72 40.92
N ASP A 199 -57.05 -11.42 41.55
CA ASP A 199 -56.25 -10.20 41.29
C ASP A 199 -55.27 -10.33 40.09
N LEU A 200 -54.91 -11.55 39.70
CA LEU A 200 -53.85 -11.80 38.72
C LEU A 200 -54.23 -11.42 37.26
N THR A 201 -53.38 -10.61 36.60
CA THR A 201 -53.54 -10.03 35.26
C THR A 201 -53.41 -11.04 34.09
N LYS A 202 -53.35 -10.51 32.86
CA LYS A 202 -53.24 -11.26 31.60
C LYS A 202 -51.87 -11.91 31.38
N ASN A 203 -50.80 -11.28 31.85
CA ASN A 203 -49.43 -11.54 31.36
C ASN A 203 -48.59 -12.44 32.29
N GLU A 204 -49.08 -12.66 33.51
CA GLU A 204 -48.45 -13.37 34.62
C GLU A 204 -48.43 -14.91 34.50
N SER A 205 -48.87 -15.46 33.37
CA SER A 205 -48.87 -16.90 33.10
C SER A 205 -47.71 -17.37 32.20
N SER A 206 -46.89 -16.42 31.74
CA SER A 206 -45.81 -16.62 30.75
C SER A 206 -44.81 -17.70 31.13
N VAL A 207 -44.32 -18.42 30.12
CA VAL A 207 -43.26 -19.43 30.29
C VAL A 207 -41.90 -18.76 30.41
N ILE A 208 -41.32 -18.80 31.62
CA ILE A 208 -39.95 -18.31 31.89
C ILE A 208 -39.01 -19.51 31.94
N MET A 209 -37.93 -19.46 31.14
CA MET A 209 -36.94 -20.53 31.05
C MET A 209 -35.52 -19.95 30.97
N ASN A 210 -34.60 -20.51 31.75
CA ASN A 210 -33.16 -20.34 31.50
C ASN A 210 -32.70 -21.53 30.63
N ILE A 211 -32.16 -21.24 29.45
CA ILE A 211 -31.75 -22.22 28.45
C ILE A 211 -30.22 -22.23 28.39
N GLN A 212 -29.61 -23.32 28.82
CA GLN A 212 -28.17 -23.55 28.69
C GLN A 212 -27.87 -24.24 27.35
N ILE A 213 -27.13 -23.57 26.48
CA ILE A 213 -26.58 -24.13 25.24
C ILE A 213 -25.05 -24.26 25.30
N SER A 214 -24.49 -25.11 24.44
CA SER A 214 -23.06 -25.38 24.39
C SER A 214 -22.52 -25.28 22.96
N PRO A 215 -21.35 -24.64 22.73
CA PRO A 215 -20.69 -24.60 21.43
C PRO A 215 -20.14 -25.97 20.97
N SER A 216 -19.96 -26.94 21.88
CA SER A 216 -19.54 -28.31 21.51
C SER A 216 -19.85 -29.34 22.60
N ALA A 217 -19.77 -30.62 22.27
CA ALA A 217 -19.93 -31.71 23.24
C ALA A 217 -18.89 -31.72 24.40
N TYR A 218 -17.80 -30.95 24.26
CA TYR A 218 -16.67 -30.93 25.19
C TYR A 218 -16.49 -29.57 25.89
N SER A 219 -17.39 -28.61 25.67
CA SER A 219 -17.26 -27.28 26.30
C SER A 219 -17.42 -27.36 27.81
N GLN A 220 -16.48 -26.77 28.55
CA GLN A 220 -16.60 -26.58 29.99
C GLN A 220 -17.44 -25.34 30.33
N THR A 221 -17.56 -24.39 29.39
CA THR A 221 -18.43 -23.22 29.48
C THR A 221 -19.71 -23.45 28.69
N LYS A 222 -20.86 -23.24 29.33
CA LYS A 222 -22.18 -23.14 28.68
C LYS A 222 -22.63 -21.69 28.64
N THR A 223 -23.43 -21.35 27.62
CA THR A 223 -24.12 -20.08 27.46
C THR A 223 -25.49 -20.17 28.12
N LYS A 224 -25.83 -19.24 29.02
CA LYS A 224 -27.16 -19.09 29.61
C LYS A 224 -27.97 -18.08 28.81
N PHE A 225 -29.07 -18.52 28.23
CA PHE A 225 -30.04 -17.69 27.51
C PHE A 225 -31.35 -17.63 28.30
N LEU A 226 -31.67 -16.48 28.90
CA LEU A 226 -32.90 -16.27 29.66
C LEU A 226 -34.01 -15.72 28.75
N VAL A 227 -35.18 -16.36 28.80
CA VAL A 227 -36.41 -15.91 28.13
C VAL A 227 -37.55 -15.77 29.13
N GLY A 228 -38.30 -14.66 29.04
CA GLY A 228 -39.36 -14.31 29.99
C GLY A 228 -40.81 -14.39 29.47
N GLY A 229 -41.00 -14.48 28.15
CA GLY A 229 -42.30 -14.15 27.54
C GLY A 229 -42.74 -12.73 27.93
N ASP A 230 -44.03 -12.55 28.21
CA ASP A 230 -44.63 -11.28 28.63
C ASP A 230 -44.64 -11.10 30.17
N ALA A 231 -43.82 -11.83 30.92
CA ALA A 231 -43.82 -11.77 32.38
C ALA A 231 -43.66 -10.33 32.92
N GLU A 232 -44.71 -9.84 33.58
CA GLU A 232 -44.76 -8.53 34.24
C GLU A 232 -44.12 -8.55 35.64
N VAL A 233 -43.96 -7.37 36.23
CA VAL A 233 -43.26 -7.06 37.48
C VAL A 233 -43.53 -8.06 38.61
N LEU A 234 -44.80 -8.45 38.86
CA LEU A 234 -45.17 -9.40 39.91
C LEU A 234 -44.43 -10.74 39.79
N ILE A 235 -44.22 -11.22 38.56
CA ILE A 235 -43.55 -12.49 38.32
C ILE A 235 -42.04 -12.35 38.55
N TRP A 236 -41.43 -11.22 38.19
CA TRP A 236 -40.01 -10.98 38.47
C TRP A 236 -39.73 -10.74 39.96
N GLU A 237 -40.61 -10.04 40.68
CA GLU A 237 -40.60 -9.95 42.14
C GLU A 237 -40.68 -11.33 42.80
N ARG A 238 -41.54 -12.23 42.29
CA ARG A 238 -41.64 -13.63 42.75
C ARG A 238 -40.43 -14.48 42.38
N MET A 239 -39.86 -14.31 41.17
CA MET A 239 -38.61 -14.98 40.78
C MET A 239 -37.46 -14.54 41.69
N TRP A 240 -37.38 -13.26 42.06
CA TRP A 240 -36.41 -12.80 43.05
C TRP A 240 -36.66 -13.42 44.42
N SER A 241 -37.86 -13.28 44.98
CA SER A 241 -38.21 -13.82 46.29
C SER A 241 -38.03 -15.35 46.42
N HIS A 242 -38.08 -16.11 45.32
CA HIS A 242 -37.85 -17.56 45.32
C HIS A 242 -36.37 -17.94 45.09
N TYR A 243 -35.61 -17.14 44.34
CA TYR A 243 -34.24 -17.47 43.93
C TYR A 243 -33.16 -16.50 44.44
N GLU A 244 -33.45 -15.53 45.31
CA GLU A 244 -32.46 -14.60 45.91
C GLU A 244 -31.31 -15.31 46.64
N SER A 245 -31.54 -16.54 47.12
CA SER A 245 -30.53 -17.40 47.76
C SER A 245 -29.75 -18.29 46.78
N THR A 246 -30.17 -18.36 45.52
CA THR A 246 -29.51 -19.09 44.42
C THR A 246 -29.64 -18.31 43.09
N PRO A 247 -29.14 -17.06 43.00
CA PRO A 247 -29.34 -16.19 41.83
C PRO A 247 -28.69 -16.73 40.54
N GLU A 248 -27.81 -17.73 40.63
CA GLU A 248 -27.18 -18.37 39.48
C GLU A 248 -28.15 -19.09 38.52
N VAL A 249 -29.42 -19.26 38.91
CA VAL A 249 -30.49 -19.75 38.01
C VAL A 249 -31.10 -18.64 37.14
N LEU A 250 -30.96 -17.38 37.56
CA LEU A 250 -31.39 -16.19 36.81
C LEU A 250 -30.25 -15.58 36.00
N GLU A 251 -28.99 -15.91 36.32
CA GLU A 251 -27.80 -15.52 35.54
C GLU A 251 -27.98 -15.74 34.02
N TYR A 252 -27.53 -14.77 33.21
CA TYR A 252 -27.54 -14.88 31.75
C TYR A 252 -26.28 -14.33 31.08
N ASP A 253 -25.90 -14.94 29.97
CA ASP A 253 -25.00 -14.35 28.96
C ASP A 253 -25.83 -13.64 27.88
N LEU A 254 -27.05 -14.09 27.61
CA LEU A 254 -28.02 -13.47 26.71
C LEU A 254 -29.41 -13.38 27.38
N LEU A 255 -30.05 -12.22 27.33
CA LEU A 255 -31.44 -12.02 27.76
C LEU A 255 -32.30 -11.54 26.59
N LEU A 256 -33.42 -12.22 26.36
CA LEU A 256 -34.52 -11.66 25.57
C LEU A 256 -35.35 -10.76 26.49
N ALA A 257 -35.33 -9.45 26.27
CA ALA A 257 -35.98 -8.47 27.15
C ALA A 257 -37.48 -8.77 27.28
N PRO A 258 -38.00 -9.08 28.49
CA PRO A 258 -39.39 -9.53 28.65
C PRO A 258 -40.42 -8.49 28.23
N HIS A 259 -41.58 -8.98 27.77
CA HIS A 259 -42.69 -8.18 27.25
C HIS A 259 -42.23 -7.13 26.23
N HIS A 260 -41.40 -7.54 25.27
CA HIS A 260 -40.83 -6.66 24.24
C HIS A 260 -40.14 -5.38 24.79
N CYS A 261 -39.41 -5.50 25.91
CA CYS A 261 -38.82 -4.36 26.64
C CYS A 261 -39.88 -3.40 27.22
N SER A 262 -40.94 -3.96 27.82
CA SER A 262 -41.95 -3.18 28.55
C SER A 262 -41.40 -2.58 29.84
N TRP A 263 -41.97 -1.46 30.25
CA TRP A 263 -41.78 -0.90 31.59
C TRP A 263 -42.57 -1.68 32.66
N HIS A 264 -43.71 -2.28 32.30
CA HIS A 264 -44.47 -3.16 33.20
C HIS A 264 -43.75 -4.46 33.59
N THR A 265 -42.60 -4.77 32.96
CA THR A 265 -41.64 -5.79 33.41
C THR A 265 -40.88 -5.36 34.68
N LEU A 266 -40.62 -4.05 34.84
CA LEU A 266 -39.79 -3.47 35.89
C LEU A 266 -40.59 -2.61 36.90
N SER A 267 -41.90 -2.43 36.70
CA SER A 267 -42.69 -1.47 37.46
C SER A 267 -44.19 -1.75 37.52
N TRP A 268 -44.79 -1.48 38.68
CA TRP A 268 -46.24 -1.37 38.88
C TRP A 268 -46.81 -0.04 38.36
N ASP A 269 -45.97 0.95 38.08
CA ASP A 269 -46.38 2.28 37.62
C ASP A 269 -46.43 2.34 36.09
N SER A 270 -47.58 2.72 35.51
CA SER A 270 -47.68 2.93 34.06
C SER A 270 -46.78 4.08 33.59
N TRP A 271 -45.91 3.78 32.60
CA TRP A 271 -45.05 4.78 31.95
C TRP A 271 -45.87 5.91 31.32
N SER A 272 -46.88 5.56 30.51
CA SER A 272 -47.80 6.54 29.90
C SER A 272 -48.58 7.42 30.89
N GLY A 273 -48.73 6.97 32.14
CA GLY A 273 -49.46 7.69 33.20
C GLY A 273 -48.60 8.57 34.09
N LYS A 274 -47.29 8.29 34.22
CA LYS A 274 -46.38 8.97 35.17
C LYS A 274 -45.09 9.52 34.57
N GLY A 275 -44.65 9.04 33.40
CA GLY A 275 -43.33 9.33 32.84
C GLY A 275 -42.23 9.07 33.86
N GLU A 276 -41.24 9.97 33.95
CA GLU A 276 -40.11 9.90 34.88
C GLU A 276 -40.48 9.86 36.39
N ASN A 277 -41.76 10.01 36.75
CA ASN A 277 -42.24 9.81 38.13
C ASN A 277 -42.60 8.33 38.43
N ALA A 278 -42.54 7.44 37.44
CA ALA A 278 -42.77 6.01 37.59
C ALA A 278 -41.60 5.35 38.33
N LYS A 279 -41.90 4.49 39.31
CA LYS A 279 -40.87 3.86 40.16
C LYS A 279 -40.48 2.46 39.70
N VAL A 280 -39.18 2.20 39.62
CA VAL A 280 -38.64 0.84 39.48
C VAL A 280 -39.02 -0.01 40.70
N SER A 281 -39.44 -1.26 40.47
CA SER A 281 -39.43 -2.30 41.50
C SER A 281 -38.03 -2.90 41.59
N TRP A 282 -37.39 -2.78 42.75
CA TRP A 282 -36.03 -3.24 42.94
C TRP A 282 -35.90 -4.76 42.90
N ASP A 283 -36.88 -5.51 43.39
CA ASP A 283 -36.84 -6.97 43.36
C ASP A 283 -36.95 -7.49 41.92
N ALA A 284 -37.83 -6.90 41.10
CA ALA A 284 -37.89 -7.19 39.67
C ALA A 284 -36.59 -6.82 38.93
N ARG A 285 -36.01 -5.64 39.23
CA ARG A 285 -34.71 -5.23 38.68
C ARG A 285 -33.59 -6.17 39.14
N HIS A 286 -33.60 -6.67 40.37
CA HIS A 286 -32.60 -7.61 40.89
C HIS A 286 -32.69 -8.99 40.23
N ALA A 287 -33.90 -9.51 39.97
CA ALA A 287 -34.06 -10.72 39.17
C ALA A 287 -33.48 -10.57 37.74
N LEU A 288 -33.62 -9.38 37.16
CA LEU A 288 -33.17 -9.07 35.80
C LEU A 288 -31.74 -8.52 35.72
N SER A 289 -31.09 -8.18 36.83
CA SER A 289 -29.71 -7.65 36.85
C SER A 289 -28.62 -8.72 36.97
N GLN A 290 -28.94 -10.00 36.76
CA GLN A 290 -27.99 -11.11 36.84
C GLN A 290 -27.18 -11.28 35.54
N ALA A 291 -26.68 -10.16 35.01
CA ALA A 291 -25.88 -10.12 33.79
C ALA A 291 -24.46 -10.64 34.04
N ARG A 292 -23.97 -11.52 33.16
CA ARG A 292 -22.58 -12.01 33.18
C ARG A 292 -21.65 -11.03 32.43
N ASN A 293 -20.34 -11.14 32.64
CA ASN A 293 -19.35 -10.31 31.94
C ASN A 293 -19.42 -10.53 30.42
N GLY A 294 -19.58 -9.43 29.66
CA GLY A 294 -19.79 -9.42 28.22
C GLY A 294 -21.22 -9.72 27.76
N ALA A 295 -22.20 -9.80 28.68
CA ALA A 295 -23.57 -10.19 28.36
C ALA A 295 -24.28 -9.26 27.37
N THR A 296 -25.30 -9.80 26.70
CA THR A 296 -26.13 -9.07 25.72
C THR A 296 -27.60 -9.09 26.13
N ILE A 297 -28.30 -7.95 26.00
CA ILE A 297 -29.75 -7.85 26.16
C ILE A 297 -30.36 -7.46 24.81
N VAL A 298 -31.36 -8.21 24.36
CA VAL A 298 -32.01 -7.99 23.06
C VAL A 298 -33.50 -7.69 23.24
N SER A 299 -33.95 -6.54 22.77
CA SER A 299 -35.38 -6.27 22.59
C SER A 299 -35.84 -6.77 21.22
N SER A 300 -36.77 -7.73 21.21
CA SER A 300 -37.45 -8.20 19.99
C SER A 300 -38.64 -7.29 19.63
N SER A 301 -38.42 -5.97 19.60
CA SER A 301 -39.46 -4.95 19.37
C SER A 301 -39.27 -4.20 18.04
N VAL A 302 -40.17 -3.24 17.78
CA VAL A 302 -39.90 -2.09 16.89
C VAL A 302 -38.83 -1.17 17.52
N GLU A 303 -38.39 -0.14 16.78
CA GLU A 303 -37.48 0.89 17.27
C GLU A 303 -37.96 1.47 18.63
N ILE A 304 -37.04 1.65 19.58
CA ILE A 304 -37.37 2.15 20.92
C ILE A 304 -37.18 3.66 20.96
N LEU A 305 -38.26 4.38 20.68
CA LEU A 305 -38.33 5.84 20.65
C LEU A 305 -38.46 6.44 22.07
N ASP A 306 -38.03 7.68 22.25
CA ASP A 306 -38.20 8.43 23.51
C ASP A 306 -39.60 9.07 23.59
N ASP A 307 -40.60 8.21 23.80
CA ASP A 307 -42.01 8.58 23.88
C ASP A 307 -42.75 7.87 25.04
N TYR A 308 -44.09 7.93 25.03
CA TYR A 308 -44.96 7.34 26.06
C TYR A 308 -45.49 5.94 25.70
N CYS A 309 -44.97 5.30 24.65
CA CYS A 309 -45.32 3.93 24.30
C CYS A 309 -44.77 2.93 25.33
N ASP A 310 -45.51 1.83 25.50
CA ASP A 310 -45.13 0.69 26.33
C ASP A 310 -45.97 -0.53 25.92
N PRO A 311 -45.39 -1.64 25.42
CA PRO A 311 -44.00 -1.80 24.98
C PRO A 311 -43.74 -1.33 23.52
N PRO A 312 -42.46 -1.10 23.13
CA PRO A 312 -41.29 -1.03 23.99
C PRO A 312 -41.22 0.31 24.74
N CYS A 313 -40.59 0.35 25.91
CA CYS A 313 -40.43 1.58 26.68
C CYS A 313 -38.97 2.06 26.74
N ILE A 314 -38.75 3.36 26.49
CA ILE A 314 -37.43 4.01 26.62
C ILE A 314 -36.86 3.93 28.04
N ARG A 315 -37.68 4.06 29.09
CA ARG A 315 -37.22 4.00 30.47
C ARG A 315 -36.74 2.60 30.86
N ALA A 316 -37.40 1.56 30.33
CA ALA A 316 -36.95 0.18 30.48
C ALA A 316 -35.61 -0.05 29.74
N LYS A 317 -35.46 0.44 28.50
CA LYS A 317 -34.18 0.41 27.77
C LYS A 317 -33.05 1.05 28.58
N ARG A 318 -33.29 2.22 29.20
CA ARG A 318 -32.29 2.89 30.06
C ARG A 318 -31.88 2.03 31.27
N GLU A 319 -32.82 1.37 31.96
CA GLU A 319 -32.48 0.42 33.06
C GLU A 319 -31.70 -0.81 32.56
N TYR A 320 -32.03 -1.37 31.40
CA TYR A 320 -31.28 -2.49 30.83
C TYR A 320 -29.86 -2.08 30.38
N GLN A 321 -29.65 -0.84 29.96
CA GLN A 321 -28.32 -0.31 29.67
C GLN A 321 -27.50 -0.09 30.95
N ASP A 322 -28.11 0.47 32.00
CA ASP A 322 -27.52 0.65 33.33
C ASP A 322 -27.10 -0.69 33.98
N ILE A 323 -27.85 -1.77 33.74
CA ILE A 323 -27.48 -3.16 34.11
C ILE A 323 -26.22 -3.67 33.35
N LEU A 324 -25.91 -3.12 32.17
CA LEU A 324 -24.83 -3.61 31.29
C LEU A 324 -23.51 -2.81 31.40
N ASP A 325 -23.57 -1.56 31.85
CA ASP A 325 -22.40 -0.67 31.96
C ASP A 325 -21.33 -1.23 32.94
N GLU A 326 -21.73 -1.94 34.01
CA GLU A 326 -20.79 -2.58 34.95
C GLU A 326 -20.07 -3.83 34.40
N VAL A 327 -20.50 -4.38 33.25
CA VAL A 327 -20.11 -5.72 32.77
C VAL A 327 -19.55 -5.78 31.34
N ASP A 328 -19.17 -4.66 30.72
CA ASP A 328 -18.76 -4.56 29.28
C ASP A 328 -19.81 -5.16 28.32
N GLY A 329 -21.08 -5.02 28.72
CA GLY A 329 -22.24 -5.61 28.05
C GLY A 329 -22.75 -4.78 26.87
N TRP A 330 -23.76 -5.32 26.17
CA TRP A 330 -24.35 -4.67 24.99
C TRP A 330 -25.88 -4.80 24.94
N PHE A 331 -26.57 -3.69 24.62
CA PHE A 331 -28.01 -3.67 24.38
C PHE A 331 -28.29 -3.52 22.89
N SER A 332 -29.28 -4.25 22.35
CA SER A 332 -29.68 -4.11 20.95
C SER A 332 -31.19 -4.31 20.76
N CYS A 333 -31.77 -3.65 19.75
CA CYS A 333 -33.16 -3.84 19.37
C CYS A 333 -33.30 -4.38 17.93
N THR A 334 -34.28 -5.25 17.68
CA THR A 334 -34.59 -5.72 16.32
C THR A 334 -35.15 -4.64 15.40
N GLY A 335 -35.66 -3.53 15.94
CA GLY A 335 -36.07 -2.36 15.15
C GLY A 335 -34.91 -1.65 14.47
N ASP A 336 -33.71 -1.69 15.07
CA ASP A 336 -32.52 -0.97 14.62
C ASP A 336 -31.86 -1.61 13.37
N LEU A 337 -32.45 -2.69 12.85
CA LEU A 337 -31.90 -3.54 11.78
C LEU A 337 -32.15 -3.03 10.35
N GLY A 338 -33.10 -2.11 10.16
CA GLY A 338 -33.53 -1.64 8.84
C GLY A 338 -34.07 -2.78 7.96
N GLU A 339 -33.52 -2.92 6.75
CA GLU A 339 -33.92 -3.95 5.77
C GLU A 339 -33.55 -5.40 6.17
N LYS A 340 -32.74 -5.61 7.23
CA LYS A 340 -32.28 -6.96 7.60
C LYS A 340 -33.37 -7.75 8.31
N ALA A 341 -33.71 -8.92 7.76
CA ALA A 341 -34.74 -9.81 8.30
C ALA A 341 -34.43 -10.45 9.67
N CYS A 342 -33.18 -10.42 10.16
CA CYS A 342 -32.81 -11.04 11.43
C CYS A 342 -31.50 -10.52 12.02
N MET A 343 -31.33 -10.76 13.32
CA MET A 343 -30.11 -10.59 14.10
C MET A 343 -29.61 -12.00 14.45
N ASP A 344 -28.54 -12.47 13.80
CA ASP A 344 -27.94 -13.79 14.07
C ASP A 344 -26.83 -13.66 15.12
N PHE A 345 -26.78 -14.60 16.08
CA PHE A 345 -25.74 -14.69 17.11
C PHE A 345 -25.03 -16.04 17.02
N GLU A 346 -23.70 -16.04 16.87
CA GLU A 346 -22.90 -17.26 16.97
C GLU A 346 -22.40 -17.46 18.41
N VAL A 347 -22.39 -18.71 18.90
CA VAL A 347 -21.91 -19.11 20.23
C VAL A 347 -20.60 -19.89 20.07
N ARG A 348 -19.49 -19.35 20.58
CA ARG A 348 -18.14 -19.95 20.47
C ARG A 348 -17.52 -20.30 21.82
N ALA A 349 -16.68 -21.33 21.83
CA ALA A 349 -15.93 -21.78 22.99
C ALA A 349 -14.65 -20.94 23.16
N CYS A 350 -14.59 -20.10 24.20
CA CYS A 350 -13.37 -19.36 24.55
C CYS A 350 -12.88 -19.75 25.96
N TRP A 351 -11.62 -19.45 26.27
CA TRP A 351 -10.97 -19.82 27.53
C TRP A 351 -11.57 -19.16 28.80
N SER A 352 -12.58 -18.30 28.68
CA SER A 352 -13.18 -17.56 29.80
C SER A 352 -14.72 -17.52 29.79
N GLY A 353 -15.41 -18.10 28.82
CA GLY A 353 -16.88 -18.01 28.73
C GLY A 353 -17.45 -18.52 27.42
N THR A 354 -18.54 -17.88 26.99
CA THR A 354 -19.02 -17.89 25.60
C THR A 354 -18.57 -16.60 24.93
N GLU A 355 -18.17 -16.68 23.68
CA GLU A 355 -18.01 -15.50 22.81
C GLU A 355 -19.24 -15.40 21.89
N PHE A 356 -19.89 -14.22 21.88
CA PHE A 356 -20.94 -13.87 20.94
C PHE A 356 -20.37 -13.05 19.79
N ARG A 357 -20.82 -13.31 18.55
CA ARG A 357 -20.43 -12.53 17.38
C ARG A 357 -21.58 -12.10 16.49
N SER A 358 -21.56 -10.82 16.14
CA SER A 358 -21.68 -10.38 14.75
C SER A 358 -20.32 -10.64 14.05
N GLY A 359 -20.32 -11.26 12.86
CA GLY A 359 -19.15 -12.04 12.41
C GLY A 359 -17.92 -11.28 11.90
N VAL A 360 -16.90 -11.03 12.75
CA VAL A 360 -15.51 -10.70 12.36
C VAL A 360 -14.46 -11.34 13.30
N ASP A 361 -13.32 -11.81 12.75
CA ASP A 361 -12.01 -12.17 13.39
C ASP A 361 -11.64 -11.64 14.81
N SER A 362 -11.53 -12.46 15.86
CA SER A 362 -11.29 -12.04 17.27
C SER A 362 -10.17 -12.80 18.03
N ALA A 363 -9.71 -12.27 19.18
CA ALA A 363 -8.77 -12.82 20.20
C ALA A 363 -8.31 -11.69 21.17
N THR A 364 -7.96 -11.80 22.49
CA THR A 364 -8.30 -12.72 23.61
C THR A 364 -7.96 -12.08 25.00
N ARG A 365 -8.87 -12.15 26.01
CA ARG A 365 -8.68 -12.06 27.50
C ARG A 365 -7.86 -10.91 28.15
N TRP A 366 -8.47 -10.20 29.14
CA TRP A 366 -7.79 -9.70 30.37
C TRP A 366 -8.74 -9.56 31.59
N GLN A 367 -8.22 -9.13 32.75
CA GLN A 367 -8.91 -9.10 34.06
C GLN A 367 -9.54 -7.72 34.38
N VAL A 368 -10.51 -7.69 35.31
CA VAL A 368 -11.18 -6.45 35.76
C VAL A 368 -10.29 -5.62 36.68
N GLN A 369 -10.21 -4.31 36.41
CA GLN A 369 -9.54 -3.32 37.25
C GLN A 369 -10.35 -2.00 37.22
N MET A 370 -10.36 -1.25 38.34
CA MET A 370 -11.04 0.05 38.44
C MET A 370 -10.53 1.02 37.36
N ILE A 371 -11.44 1.79 36.75
CA ILE A 371 -11.18 2.51 35.51
C ILE A 371 -10.87 3.99 35.80
N ASP A 372 -9.62 4.37 35.58
CA ASP A 372 -9.11 5.72 35.79
C ASP A 372 -9.05 6.50 34.46
N TYR A 373 -9.42 7.79 34.47
CA TYR A 373 -9.37 8.67 33.29
C TYR A 373 -8.50 9.93 33.52
N TYR A 374 -7.96 10.47 32.43
CA TYR A 374 -7.31 11.77 32.33
C TYR A 374 -8.33 12.89 32.15
N GLU A 375 -7.99 14.08 32.65
CA GLU A 375 -8.76 15.31 32.49
C GLU A 375 -7.93 16.33 31.68
N LEU A 376 -8.55 16.97 30.68
CA LEU A 376 -7.89 17.94 29.78
C LEU A 376 -8.63 19.28 29.85
N GLY A 377 -7.93 20.36 30.21
CA GLY A 377 -8.53 21.67 30.41
C GLY A 377 -9.59 21.73 31.53
N GLU A 378 -10.28 22.85 31.63
CA GLU A 378 -11.43 23.05 32.54
C GLU A 378 -12.75 22.95 31.75
N VAL A 379 -13.82 22.50 32.42
CA VAL A 379 -15.15 22.32 31.82
C VAL A 379 -15.77 23.68 31.49
N LEU A 380 -16.38 23.79 30.31
CA LEU A 380 -17.14 24.96 29.88
C LEU A 380 -18.63 24.85 30.26
N ASP A 381 -19.21 25.94 30.75
CA ASP A 381 -20.65 26.07 30.87
C ASP A 381 -21.31 26.15 29.48
N GLY A 382 -22.45 25.47 29.30
CA GLY A 382 -23.16 25.34 28.02
C GLY A 382 -23.72 26.65 27.42
N ALA A 383 -23.46 27.80 28.05
CA ALA A 383 -23.76 29.12 27.51
C ALA A 383 -22.65 29.65 26.56
N GLU A 384 -21.51 28.98 26.45
CA GLU A 384 -20.35 29.46 25.66
C GLU A 384 -20.12 28.73 24.31
N GLU A 385 -21.01 27.80 23.90
CA GLU A 385 -20.84 27.03 22.65
C GLU A 385 -20.73 27.91 21.38
N ASP A 386 -21.40 29.06 21.36
CA ASP A 386 -21.33 30.05 20.26
C ASP A 386 -19.94 30.69 20.10
N HIS A 387 -19.06 30.59 21.11
CA HIS A 387 -17.71 31.16 21.12
C HIS A 387 -16.58 30.14 20.88
N LEU A 388 -16.93 28.90 20.51
CA LEU A 388 -15.99 27.85 20.12
C LEU A 388 -15.44 28.09 18.69
N TYR A 389 -14.32 27.45 18.33
CA TYR A 389 -13.82 27.50 16.95
C TYR A 389 -14.84 26.88 15.97
N PRO A 390 -14.95 27.38 14.71
CA PRO A 390 -15.91 26.85 13.73
C PRO A 390 -15.74 25.34 13.46
N GLN A 391 -14.51 24.83 13.51
CA GLN A 391 -14.20 23.40 13.43
C GLN A 391 -14.76 22.63 14.63
N THR A 392 -14.63 23.16 15.85
CA THR A 392 -15.21 22.59 17.08
C THR A 392 -16.73 22.54 16.99
N GLN A 393 -17.38 23.61 16.55
CA GLN A 393 -18.85 23.66 16.38
C GLN A 393 -19.34 22.65 15.34
N ALA A 394 -18.63 22.50 14.21
CA ALA A 394 -18.94 21.51 13.18
C ALA A 394 -18.77 20.07 13.68
N LEU A 395 -17.70 19.78 14.44
CA LEU A 395 -17.45 18.48 15.07
C LEU A 395 -18.49 18.16 16.15
N LEU A 396 -18.81 19.11 17.01
CA LEU A 396 -19.81 18.97 18.07
C LEU A 396 -21.19 18.61 17.50
N LYS A 397 -21.58 19.27 16.40
CA LYS A 397 -22.83 18.96 15.69
C LYS A 397 -22.82 17.56 15.08
N ALA A 398 -21.72 17.14 14.45
CA ALA A 398 -21.62 15.82 13.82
C ALA A 398 -21.55 14.69 14.86
N LEU A 399 -20.87 14.90 15.99
CA LEU A 399 -20.83 13.97 17.12
C LEU A 399 -22.22 13.82 17.77
N ARG A 400 -22.93 14.92 18.04
CA ARG A 400 -24.31 14.90 18.55
C ARG A 400 -25.32 14.25 17.59
N ALA A 401 -24.99 14.14 16.30
CA ALA A 401 -25.81 13.48 15.29
C ALA A 401 -25.37 12.03 14.99
N CYS A 402 -24.29 11.54 15.62
CA CYS A 402 -23.77 10.20 15.40
C CYS A 402 -24.29 9.24 16.48
N PRO A 403 -25.03 8.17 16.14
CA PRO A 403 -25.65 7.26 17.12
C PRO A 403 -24.63 6.39 17.89
N TYR A 404 -23.33 6.53 17.59
CA TYR A 404 -22.24 5.77 18.18
C TYR A 404 -21.36 6.59 19.15
N THR A 405 -21.71 7.86 19.42
CA THR A 405 -20.93 8.76 20.29
C THR A 405 -21.82 9.58 21.22
N ASP A 406 -21.73 9.34 22.53
CA ASP A 406 -22.37 10.22 23.54
C ASP A 406 -21.41 11.35 23.91
N VAL A 407 -21.80 12.60 23.62
CA VAL A 407 -21.05 13.79 24.06
C VAL A 407 -21.32 14.04 25.54
N ARG A 408 -20.26 13.99 26.37
CA ARG A 408 -20.34 14.15 27.83
C ARG A 408 -20.21 15.62 28.25
N GLU A 409 -19.14 16.27 27.82
CA GLU A 409 -18.78 17.63 28.23
C GLU A 409 -17.86 18.29 27.19
N ILE A 410 -17.75 19.62 27.26
CA ILE A 410 -16.79 20.41 26.47
C ILE A 410 -15.81 21.06 27.45
N ARG A 411 -14.52 21.05 27.13
CA ARG A 411 -13.45 21.58 27.98
C ARG A 411 -12.52 22.50 27.19
N LYS A 412 -11.80 23.40 27.87
CA LYS A 412 -10.90 24.38 27.24
C LYS A 412 -9.65 24.62 28.08
N ASP A 413 -8.53 24.90 27.42
CA ASP A 413 -7.27 25.26 28.10
C ASP A 413 -7.35 26.65 28.76
N LYS A 414 -6.56 26.86 29.82
CA LYS A 414 -6.57 28.11 30.60
C LYS A 414 -6.05 29.31 29.77
N PRO A 415 -6.67 30.50 29.90
CA PRO A 415 -6.17 31.71 29.25
C PRO A 415 -4.73 32.04 29.68
N GLY A 416 -3.80 32.05 28.73
CA GLY A 416 -2.39 32.40 28.97
C GLY A 416 -1.42 32.05 27.84
N THR A 417 -1.72 31.03 27.05
CA THR A 417 -0.97 30.61 25.85
C THR A 417 -1.93 30.21 24.72
N ILE A 418 -1.42 29.60 23.65
CA ILE A 418 -2.20 28.88 22.62
C ILE A 418 -3.29 28.03 23.31
N ILE A 419 -4.53 28.13 22.84
CA ILE A 419 -5.72 27.58 23.50
C ILE A 419 -6.28 26.42 22.66
N SER A 420 -6.46 25.25 23.27
CA SER A 420 -7.16 24.12 22.65
C SER A 420 -8.57 23.96 23.24
N GLU A 421 -9.48 23.46 22.43
CA GLU A 421 -10.85 23.11 22.81
C GLU A 421 -11.04 21.59 22.68
N TYR A 422 -11.72 20.97 23.64
CA TYR A 422 -11.86 19.52 23.73
C TYR A 422 -13.34 19.13 23.83
N ILE A 423 -13.80 18.23 22.95
CA ILE A 423 -15.13 17.61 23.04
C ILE A 423 -14.95 16.21 23.62
N VAL A 424 -15.40 15.98 24.86
CA VAL A 424 -15.30 14.69 25.55
C VAL A 424 -16.46 13.80 25.15
N ILE A 425 -16.16 12.58 24.69
CA ILE A 425 -17.14 11.62 24.17
C ILE A 425 -16.91 10.21 24.72
N ASP A 426 -17.99 9.44 24.87
CA ASP A 426 -17.94 7.98 24.99
C ASP A 426 -18.32 7.37 23.63
N ALA A 427 -17.33 6.82 22.93
CA ALA A 427 -17.45 6.32 21.56
C ALA A 427 -17.47 4.79 21.50
N GLY A 428 -18.42 4.21 20.77
CA GLY A 428 -18.49 2.77 20.49
C GLY A 428 -19.52 2.47 19.40
N ASP A 429 -19.07 1.91 18.27
CA ASP A 429 -19.91 1.58 17.10
C ASP A 429 -20.29 0.09 17.02
N GLY A 430 -19.98 -0.69 18.06
CA GLY A 430 -20.22 -2.13 18.11
C GLY A 430 -19.25 -2.97 17.26
N THR A 431 -18.22 -2.37 16.62
CA THR A 431 -17.26 -3.10 15.77
C THR A 431 -15.96 -3.50 16.47
N VAL A 432 -15.84 -3.24 17.79
CA VAL A 432 -14.70 -3.61 18.65
C VAL A 432 -15.12 -4.72 19.61
N ASP A 433 -14.41 -5.85 19.60
CA ASP A 433 -14.68 -6.99 20.49
C ASP A 433 -14.21 -6.77 21.94
N SER A 434 -14.95 -7.33 22.90
CA SER A 434 -14.54 -7.40 24.31
C SER A 434 -13.28 -8.26 24.47
N GLY A 435 -12.18 -7.66 24.93
CA GLY A 435 -10.91 -8.38 25.15
C GLY A 435 -10.11 -8.68 23.88
N ASN A 436 -10.14 -7.79 22.90
CA ASN A 436 -9.33 -7.85 21.67
C ASN A 436 -7.80 -7.72 21.91
N LEU A 437 -6.99 -8.10 20.91
CA LEU A 437 -5.52 -8.10 20.94
C LEU A 437 -4.93 -6.73 21.25
N GLY A 438 -5.56 -5.67 20.73
CA GLY A 438 -5.12 -4.30 20.94
C GLY A 438 -5.35 -3.78 22.35
N GLY A 439 -6.22 -4.40 23.16
CA GLY A 439 -6.58 -3.89 24.50
C GLY A 439 -7.47 -2.64 24.48
N VAL A 440 -8.13 -2.37 23.34
CA VAL A 440 -9.16 -1.32 23.18
C VAL A 440 -10.47 -1.84 23.78
N ARG A 441 -11.35 -1.00 24.31
CA ARG A 441 -12.66 -1.43 24.83
C ARG A 441 -13.79 -1.24 23.82
N ARG A 442 -14.91 -1.96 24.01
CA ARG A 442 -16.13 -1.83 23.18
C ARG A 442 -16.64 -0.39 23.13
N ARG A 443 -16.46 0.31 24.24
CA ARG A 443 -16.74 1.74 24.41
C ARG A 443 -15.53 2.42 25.06
N GLU A 444 -14.97 3.43 24.40
CA GLU A 444 -13.80 4.19 24.88
C GLU A 444 -14.16 5.65 25.16
N ARG A 445 -13.57 6.20 26.23
CA ARG A 445 -13.68 7.63 26.55
C ARG A 445 -12.55 8.40 25.89
N LEU A 446 -12.92 9.31 25.00
CA LEU A 446 -12.02 10.06 24.14
C LEU A 446 -12.27 11.57 24.31
N ALA A 447 -11.30 12.38 23.90
CA ALA A 447 -11.52 13.81 23.67
C ALA A 447 -11.07 14.19 22.27
N VAL A 448 -11.96 14.79 21.47
CA VAL A 448 -11.61 15.40 20.19
C VAL A 448 -11.08 16.80 20.47
N GLY A 449 -9.77 16.99 20.32
CA GLY A 449 -9.09 18.27 20.52
C GLY A 449 -9.01 19.08 19.22
N VAL A 450 -9.35 20.36 19.30
CA VAL A 450 -9.32 21.31 18.19
C VAL A 450 -8.43 22.49 18.56
N ASN A 451 -7.49 22.84 17.67
CA ASN A 451 -6.58 23.96 17.84
C ASN A 451 -6.08 24.48 16.46
N PRO A 452 -6.60 25.61 15.95
CA PRO A 452 -6.24 26.14 14.64
C PRO A 452 -4.76 26.54 14.46
N ASP A 453 -4.01 26.76 15.56
CA ASP A 453 -2.59 27.12 15.51
C ASP A 453 -1.66 25.90 15.32
N PHE A 454 -2.20 24.68 15.39
CA PHE A 454 -1.42 23.43 15.23
C PHE A 454 -1.35 22.99 13.76
N ARG A 455 -0.21 22.40 13.36
CA ARG A 455 0.01 21.82 12.02
C ARG A 455 -1.01 20.71 11.66
N VAL A 456 -1.62 20.08 12.66
CA VAL A 456 -2.80 19.21 12.52
C VAL A 456 -3.88 19.78 13.45
N PRO A 457 -4.82 20.59 12.95
CA PRO A 457 -5.77 21.33 13.79
C PRO A 457 -6.81 20.51 14.54
N VAL A 458 -6.97 19.21 14.22
CA VAL A 458 -7.94 18.32 14.87
C VAL A 458 -7.30 16.97 15.17
N VAL A 459 -7.32 16.57 16.44
CA VAL A 459 -6.69 15.35 16.96
C VAL A 459 -7.61 14.62 17.95
N VAL A 460 -7.35 13.35 18.24
CA VAL A 460 -8.12 12.55 19.21
C VAL A 460 -7.22 12.11 20.36
N TYR A 461 -7.59 12.44 21.59
CA TYR A 461 -6.95 11.98 22.82
C TYR A 461 -7.70 10.77 23.38
N THR A 462 -6.95 9.78 23.87
CA THR A 462 -7.47 8.63 24.63
C THR A 462 -7.40 8.95 26.12
N LEU A 463 -8.55 9.14 26.77
CA LEU A 463 -8.58 9.61 28.16
C LEU A 463 -8.36 8.50 29.18
N ARG A 464 -8.57 7.24 28.82
CA ARG A 464 -8.38 6.10 29.72
C ARG A 464 -6.89 5.94 30.12
N LYS A 465 -6.56 5.89 31.42
CA LYS A 465 -5.16 5.85 31.88
C LYS A 465 -4.44 4.54 31.56
N ASP A 466 -5.16 3.42 31.55
CA ASP A 466 -4.66 2.11 31.11
C ASP A 466 -4.80 1.90 29.58
N PHE A 467 -4.94 2.98 28.78
CA PHE A 467 -5.05 2.83 27.33
C PHE A 467 -3.74 2.29 26.71
N PRO A 468 -3.82 1.25 25.87
CA PRO A 468 -2.68 0.48 25.37
C PRO A 468 -1.66 1.30 24.55
N VAL A 469 -0.40 0.84 24.57
CA VAL A 469 0.65 1.29 23.65
C VAL A 469 0.40 0.62 22.30
N LEU A 470 -0.01 1.39 21.30
CA LEU A 470 -0.30 0.90 19.95
C LEU A 470 0.41 1.74 18.90
N SER A 471 0.61 1.13 17.74
CA SER A 471 1.09 1.77 16.51
C SER A 471 0.23 2.97 16.09
N HIS A 472 0.80 3.87 15.28
CA HIS A 472 0.13 5.11 14.85
C HIS A 472 -0.47 5.94 16.02
N GLN A 473 0.25 6.05 17.13
CA GLN A 473 0.05 7.08 18.15
C GLN A 473 1.06 8.23 17.96
N HIS A 474 0.73 9.43 18.42
CA HIS A 474 1.69 10.52 18.62
C HIS A 474 2.35 10.38 20.01
N PRO A 475 3.58 10.92 20.21
CA PRO A 475 4.26 10.81 21.49
C PRO A 475 3.50 11.58 22.58
N PRO A 476 3.01 10.93 23.65
CA PRO A 476 2.34 11.63 24.74
C PRO A 476 3.32 12.52 25.52
N SER A 477 2.81 13.60 26.11
CA SER A 477 3.54 14.38 27.11
C SER A 477 3.83 13.54 28.37
N PRO A 478 4.81 13.89 29.23
CA PRO A 478 5.03 13.19 30.50
C PRO A 478 3.75 13.21 31.36
N GLY A 479 3.18 12.02 31.62
CA GLY A 479 1.94 11.86 32.39
C GLY A 479 0.64 12.27 31.68
N GLY A 480 0.66 12.61 30.38
CA GLY A 480 -0.52 13.01 29.62
C GLY A 480 -1.17 11.89 28.80
N ALA A 481 -2.42 12.13 28.37
CA ALA A 481 -3.18 11.26 27.48
C ALA A 481 -2.48 11.02 26.12
N ARG A 482 -2.69 9.83 25.52
CA ARG A 482 -2.12 9.49 24.20
C ARG A 482 -2.99 10.06 23.09
N VAL A 483 -2.37 10.49 21.99
CA VAL A 483 -3.05 11.08 20.84
C VAL A 483 -2.98 10.15 19.62
N LEU A 484 -4.09 9.99 18.89
CA LEU A 484 -4.20 9.09 17.73
C LEU A 484 -3.66 9.75 16.46
N CYS A 485 -2.82 9.03 15.69
CA CYS A 485 -2.37 9.45 14.37
C CYS A 485 -3.32 8.88 13.30
N LEU A 486 -4.28 9.69 12.85
CA LEU A 486 -5.34 9.25 11.94
C LEU A 486 -4.94 9.26 10.45
N TYR A 487 -3.88 9.99 10.07
CA TYR A 487 -3.53 10.25 8.66
C TYR A 487 -2.03 10.04 8.39
N ASP A 488 -1.73 9.43 7.25
CA ASP A 488 -0.38 9.26 6.68
C ASP A 488 0.09 10.51 5.89
N SER A 489 -0.87 11.31 5.45
CA SER A 489 -0.70 12.42 4.53
C SER A 489 -0.66 13.76 5.26
N ASN A 490 0.08 14.73 4.73
CA ASN A 490 0.20 16.07 5.33
C ASN A 490 -1.18 16.79 5.38
N TRP A 491 -1.43 17.58 6.43
CA TRP A 491 -2.76 18.15 6.69
C TRP A 491 -3.37 18.91 5.49
N SER A 492 -2.57 19.71 4.78
CA SER A 492 -3.01 20.46 3.58
C SER A 492 -3.46 19.60 2.38
N THR A 493 -3.29 18.28 2.46
CA THR A 493 -3.88 17.28 1.55
C THR A 493 -5.17 16.70 2.13
N VAL A 494 -5.15 16.33 3.41
CA VAL A 494 -6.32 15.83 4.15
C VAL A 494 -7.48 16.85 4.12
N GLU A 495 -7.19 18.09 4.50
CA GLU A 495 -8.09 19.25 4.61
C GLU A 495 -9.00 19.44 3.38
N ARG A 496 -8.47 19.21 2.18
CA ARG A 496 -9.20 19.32 0.89
C ARG A 496 -10.36 18.33 0.75
N THR A 497 -10.38 17.30 1.59
CA THR A 497 -11.37 16.21 1.60
C THR A 497 -11.96 15.95 2.98
N TRP A 498 -11.53 16.73 3.98
CA TRP A 498 -11.88 16.58 5.38
C TRP A 498 -13.29 17.08 5.66
N THR A 499 -14.02 16.33 6.48
CA THR A 499 -15.36 16.69 7.00
C THR A 499 -15.48 16.05 8.38
N PRO A 500 -16.27 16.62 9.30
CA PRO A 500 -16.51 16.04 10.63
C PRO A 500 -16.94 14.57 10.57
N GLU A 501 -17.82 14.22 9.64
CA GLU A 501 -18.38 12.87 9.47
C GLU A 501 -17.29 11.87 9.01
N ARG A 502 -16.42 12.29 8.07
CA ARG A 502 -15.25 11.48 7.66
C ARG A 502 -14.22 11.35 8.77
N PHE A 503 -14.03 12.38 9.59
CA PHE A 503 -13.14 12.34 10.75
C PHE A 503 -13.65 11.34 11.79
N ILE A 504 -14.94 11.35 12.12
CA ILE A 504 -15.58 10.39 13.03
C ILE A 504 -15.45 8.95 12.47
N ALA A 505 -15.76 8.74 11.19
CA ALA A 505 -15.58 7.43 10.55
C ALA A 505 -14.12 6.96 10.55
N ARG A 506 -13.15 7.88 10.42
CA ARG A 506 -11.71 7.58 10.47
C ARG A 506 -11.24 7.27 11.90
N MET A 507 -11.82 7.89 12.91
CA MET A 507 -11.60 7.57 14.32
C MET A 507 -12.07 6.15 14.66
N PHE A 508 -13.30 5.78 14.28
CA PHE A 508 -13.81 4.42 14.46
C PHE A 508 -13.00 3.37 13.68
N TRP A 509 -12.63 3.67 12.43
CA TRP A 509 -11.69 2.83 11.67
C TRP A 509 -10.37 2.62 12.44
N TRP A 510 -9.77 3.68 12.98
CA TRP A 510 -8.51 3.57 13.72
C TRP A 510 -8.68 2.66 14.94
N LEU A 511 -9.74 2.86 15.74
CA LEU A 511 -10.02 2.06 16.94
C LEU A 511 -10.18 0.56 16.62
N ARG A 512 -10.91 0.23 15.54
CA ARG A 512 -11.12 -1.16 15.11
C ARG A 512 -9.85 -1.80 14.56
N GLU A 513 -9.13 -1.14 13.65
CA GLU A 513 -7.89 -1.73 13.12
C GLU A 513 -6.81 -1.81 14.21
N SER A 514 -6.82 -0.91 15.21
CA SER A 514 -6.01 -0.99 16.44
C SER A 514 -6.37 -2.20 17.31
N ALA A 515 -7.66 -2.42 17.57
CA ALA A 515 -8.16 -3.56 18.35
C ALA A 515 -7.68 -4.90 17.76
N LEU A 516 -7.54 -4.97 16.43
CA LEU A 516 -7.10 -6.15 15.70
C LEU A 516 -5.58 -6.20 15.42
N LEU A 517 -4.82 -5.17 15.81
CA LEU A 517 -3.40 -4.96 15.46
C LEU A 517 -3.13 -4.92 13.93
N LYS A 518 -4.11 -4.46 13.14
CA LYS A 518 -4.13 -4.45 11.66
C LYS A 518 -3.89 -3.07 11.03
N LEU A 519 -3.52 -2.05 11.81
CA LEU A 519 -3.11 -0.74 11.28
C LEU A 519 -1.94 -0.86 10.30
N HIS A 520 -1.04 -1.82 10.51
CA HIS A 520 -0.01 -2.19 9.55
C HIS A 520 -0.49 -3.25 8.57
N ARG A 521 -0.16 -3.04 7.30
CA ARG A 521 -0.29 -4.08 6.28
C ARG A 521 0.89 -5.05 6.36
N SER A 522 0.69 -6.27 5.86
CA SER A 522 1.74 -7.30 5.85
C SER A 522 2.93 -6.96 4.92
N ASP A 523 2.71 -6.11 3.90
CA ASP A 523 3.74 -5.58 3.00
C ASP A 523 4.44 -4.31 3.55
N GLN A 524 4.02 -3.81 4.72
CA GLN A 524 4.62 -2.64 5.35
C GLN A 524 5.88 -3.04 6.14
N PRO A 525 7.02 -2.34 5.95
CA PRO A 525 8.22 -2.56 6.76
C PRO A 525 7.97 -2.25 8.24
N VAL A 526 8.63 -2.94 9.18
CA VAL A 526 8.42 -2.77 10.64
C VAL A 526 8.43 -1.29 11.07
N GLU A 527 7.59 -0.88 12.03
CA GLU A 527 7.66 0.48 12.61
C GLU A 527 9.06 0.82 13.11
N GLN A 528 9.44 2.10 12.98
CA GLN A 528 10.66 2.65 13.56
C GLN A 528 10.65 2.44 15.10
N LEU A 529 11.79 2.14 15.70
CA LEU A 529 11.87 1.90 17.16
C LEU A 529 11.58 3.15 18.02
N PHE A 530 11.66 4.34 17.43
CA PHE A 530 11.47 5.63 18.10
C PHE A 530 10.59 6.54 17.23
N TYR A 531 9.94 7.55 17.84
CA TYR A 531 9.21 8.61 17.12
C TYR A 531 10.13 9.41 16.14
N MET A 532 9.60 10.35 15.36
CA MET A 532 10.44 11.21 14.49
C MET A 532 11.16 12.31 15.29
N SER A 533 12.43 12.57 14.96
CA SER A 533 13.23 13.60 15.64
C SER A 533 12.99 14.98 15.03
N PRO A 534 13.00 16.08 15.83
CA PRO A 534 13.08 17.43 15.29
C PRO A 534 14.43 17.75 14.61
N TYR A 535 15.42 16.85 14.66
CA TYR A 535 16.72 16.98 14.01
C TYR A 535 16.93 15.88 12.97
N GLN A 536 17.24 16.28 11.72
CA GLN A 536 17.73 15.37 10.68
C GLN A 536 19.21 15.60 10.44
N LEU A 537 20.01 14.55 10.30
CA LEU A 537 21.44 14.63 10.02
C LEU A 537 21.78 13.90 8.72
N ILE A 538 22.19 14.66 7.71
CA ILE A 538 22.70 14.14 6.44
C ILE A 538 24.19 13.81 6.60
N LEU A 539 24.53 12.53 6.55
CA LEU A 539 25.92 12.04 6.56
C LEU A 539 26.51 11.98 5.14
N PRO A 540 27.84 12.16 4.97
CA PRO A 540 28.49 12.04 3.66
C PRO A 540 28.44 10.59 3.18
N SER A 541 28.48 10.35 1.87
CA SER A 541 28.24 9.01 1.30
C SER A 541 29.30 7.95 1.67
N ASN A 542 30.46 8.39 2.17
CA ASN A 542 31.57 7.57 2.70
C ASN A 542 31.66 7.60 4.25
N TYR A 543 30.59 7.99 4.98
CA TYR A 543 30.60 8.13 6.45
C TYR A 543 31.17 6.92 7.21
N THR A 544 31.07 5.71 6.66
CA THR A 544 31.65 4.48 7.24
C THR A 544 33.16 4.52 7.43
N ASP A 545 33.88 5.36 6.67
CA ASP A 545 35.33 5.56 6.86
C ASP A 545 35.64 6.39 8.11
N TYR A 546 34.72 7.26 8.52
CA TYR A 546 34.85 8.13 9.70
C TYR A 546 34.57 7.39 11.01
N ALA A 547 33.93 6.21 10.94
CA ALA A 547 33.68 5.33 12.08
C ALA A 547 34.85 4.37 12.41
N LYS A 548 35.94 4.37 11.61
CA LYS A 548 37.12 3.51 11.83
C LYS A 548 38.02 4.05 12.93
N SER A 549 38.72 3.18 13.67
CA SER A 549 39.69 3.64 14.68
C SER A 549 40.82 4.44 14.01
N GLY A 550 41.21 5.57 14.63
CA GLY A 550 42.17 6.52 14.06
C GLY A 550 41.63 7.43 12.95
N SER A 551 40.32 7.45 12.68
CA SER A 551 39.71 8.26 11.62
C SER A 551 39.85 9.78 11.78
N ASN A 552 39.67 10.47 10.64
CA ASN A 552 39.42 11.90 10.55
C ASN A 552 38.08 12.27 11.23
N THR A 553 37.94 13.54 11.61
CA THR A 553 36.69 14.08 12.16
C THR A 553 35.73 14.56 11.07
N LEU A 554 34.48 14.76 11.47
CA LEU A 554 33.45 15.48 10.73
C LEU A 554 33.21 16.84 11.41
N THR A 555 32.75 17.84 10.65
CA THR A 555 32.12 19.04 11.20
C THR A 555 30.64 19.07 10.77
N ILE A 556 29.76 19.52 11.68
CA ILE A 556 28.32 19.49 11.49
C ILE A 556 27.81 20.92 11.30
N CYS A 557 27.28 21.19 10.12
CA CYS A 557 26.73 22.48 9.70
C CYS A 557 25.19 22.44 9.75
N LYS A 558 24.56 23.54 10.18
CA LYS A 558 23.11 23.73 10.04
C LYS A 558 22.81 24.18 8.61
N VAL A 559 21.92 23.47 7.92
CA VAL A 559 21.54 23.77 6.53
C VAL A 559 20.29 24.64 6.47
N ASP A 560 19.27 24.30 7.26
CA ASP A 560 17.96 24.96 7.22
C ASP A 560 17.24 24.95 8.59
N VAL A 561 16.16 25.73 8.71
CA VAL A 561 15.37 25.96 9.93
C VAL A 561 13.85 25.96 9.63
N GLY A 562 13.35 24.83 9.11
CA GLY A 562 11.90 24.57 9.00
C GLY A 562 11.33 23.81 10.21
N ASP A 563 10.23 23.09 10.01
CA ASP A 563 9.58 22.16 10.97
C ASP A 563 10.56 21.17 11.62
N SER A 564 11.64 20.82 10.92
CA SER A 564 12.79 20.06 11.42
C SER A 564 14.08 20.83 11.16
N ILE A 565 15.00 20.81 12.11
CA ILE A 565 16.35 21.35 11.94
C ILE A 565 17.17 20.38 11.09
N ILE A 566 17.52 20.80 9.88
CA ILE A 566 18.34 20.01 8.97
C ILE A 566 19.82 20.32 9.23
N LEU A 567 20.55 19.29 9.61
CA LEU A 567 21.99 19.27 9.83
C LEU A 567 22.67 18.47 8.70
N ARG A 568 23.89 18.84 8.36
CA ARG A 568 24.75 18.11 7.42
C ARG A 568 26.12 17.93 8.05
N ALA A 569 26.62 16.70 8.03
CA ALA A 569 28.00 16.41 8.35
C ALA A 569 28.85 16.44 7.07
N ASP A 570 29.91 17.24 7.07
CA ASP A 570 30.92 17.24 6.01
C ASP A 570 32.30 16.88 6.61
N PRO A 571 33.28 16.43 5.79
CA PRO A 571 34.63 16.15 6.26
C PRO A 571 35.32 17.42 6.78
N THR A 572 35.89 17.37 7.99
CA THR A 572 36.64 18.49 8.58
C THR A 572 37.75 18.95 7.65
N ARG A 573 37.79 20.25 7.33
CA ARG A 573 38.85 20.86 6.49
C ARG A 573 39.94 21.51 7.35
N PRO A 574 41.22 21.53 6.92
CA PRO A 574 42.26 22.25 7.64
C PRO A 574 41.93 23.73 7.81
N GLY A 575 41.88 24.21 9.05
CA GLY A 575 41.53 25.60 9.39
C GLY A 575 40.05 25.87 9.69
N ASP A 576 39.19 24.85 9.66
CA ASP A 576 37.81 24.95 10.17
C ASP A 576 37.82 25.32 11.67
N GLN A 577 36.91 26.21 12.07
CA GLN A 577 36.72 26.66 13.46
C GLN A 577 35.52 25.98 14.14
N SER A 578 34.78 25.15 13.41
CA SER A 578 33.59 24.44 13.88
C SER A 578 33.92 23.33 14.87
N LYS A 579 32.96 22.96 15.73
CA LYS A 579 33.16 21.90 16.73
C LYS A 579 33.44 20.56 16.04
N LEU A 580 34.58 19.95 16.36
CA LEU A 580 35.00 18.68 15.76
C LEU A 580 34.20 17.51 16.33
N VAL A 581 33.64 16.67 15.45
CA VAL A 581 32.86 15.49 15.82
C VAL A 581 33.61 14.22 15.41
N ARG A 582 33.76 13.27 16.36
CA ARG A 582 34.21 11.89 16.07
C ARG A 582 33.01 10.99 15.89
N MET A 583 33.04 10.11 14.90
CA MET A 583 31.98 9.12 14.69
C MET A 583 32.33 7.80 15.38
N VAL A 584 31.35 7.23 16.08
CA VAL A 584 31.40 5.92 16.73
C VAL A 584 30.22 5.12 16.18
N SER A 585 30.47 4.02 15.47
CA SER A 585 29.41 3.19 14.88
C SER A 585 29.47 1.78 15.42
N MET A 586 28.33 1.26 15.86
CA MET A 586 28.24 -0.04 16.53
C MET A 586 26.98 -0.78 16.10
N VAL A 587 27.05 -2.12 16.14
CA VAL A 587 25.89 -3.00 15.96
C VAL A 587 25.49 -3.53 17.34
N VAL A 588 24.19 -3.65 17.59
CA VAL A 588 23.63 -4.27 18.81
C VAL A 588 22.88 -5.55 18.46
N ASN A 589 22.51 -6.34 19.47
CA ASN A 589 21.75 -7.57 19.26
C ASN A 589 20.37 -7.29 18.61
N PRO A 590 19.82 -8.24 17.82
CA PRO A 590 18.56 -8.02 17.11
C PRO A 590 17.37 -7.65 18.01
N VAL A 591 16.50 -6.78 17.51
CA VAL A 591 15.28 -6.31 18.20
C VAL A 591 14.04 -6.71 17.40
N GLY A 592 13.29 -7.66 17.95
CA GLY A 592 11.98 -8.09 17.44
C GLY A 592 10.79 -7.35 18.05
N SER A 593 11.03 -6.26 18.78
CA SER A 593 9.96 -5.50 19.44
C SER A 593 9.04 -4.80 18.43
N PRO A 594 7.71 -4.90 18.59
CA PRO A 594 6.73 -4.10 17.85
C PRO A 594 6.40 -2.76 18.53
N THR A 595 6.94 -2.45 19.72
CA THR A 595 6.55 -1.24 20.47
C THR A 595 7.43 -0.03 20.15
N LEU A 596 6.80 1.04 19.68
CA LEU A 596 7.38 2.37 19.49
C LEU A 596 7.74 3.05 20.83
N ALA A 597 9.01 3.42 21.03
CA ALA A 597 9.49 4.07 22.25
C ALA A 597 9.61 5.61 22.11
N ARG A 598 9.58 6.30 23.26
CA ARG A 598 10.04 7.70 23.35
C ARG A 598 11.54 7.78 23.05
N TYR A 599 12.00 8.96 22.64
CA TYR A 599 13.43 9.21 22.58
C TYR A 599 14.07 9.12 23.98
N PRO A 600 15.22 8.44 24.11
CA PRO A 600 16.05 8.56 25.31
C PRO A 600 16.62 9.98 25.40
N GLU A 601 16.84 10.47 26.62
CA GLU A 601 17.49 11.76 26.89
C GLU A 601 18.97 11.57 27.25
N THR A 602 19.33 10.37 27.73
CA THR A 602 20.69 9.96 28.09
C THR A 602 21.09 8.61 27.48
N LEU A 603 22.39 8.27 27.50
CA LEU A 603 22.85 6.92 27.16
C LEU A 603 22.29 5.83 28.08
N GLY A 604 21.96 6.16 29.34
CA GLY A 604 21.33 5.24 30.28
C GLY A 604 19.93 4.82 29.81
N ASP A 605 19.11 5.79 29.42
CA ASP A 605 17.75 5.54 28.91
C ASP A 605 17.78 4.69 27.62
N LEU A 606 18.74 4.96 26.72
CA LEU A 606 18.93 4.18 25.49
C LEU A 606 19.30 2.73 25.78
N HIS A 607 20.20 2.50 26.73
CA HIS A 607 20.57 1.16 27.18
C HIS A 607 19.37 0.44 27.81
N ASP A 608 18.66 1.07 28.74
CA ASP A 608 17.51 0.46 29.43
C ASP A 608 16.38 0.13 28.43
N GLN A 609 16.14 1.00 27.44
CA GLN A 609 15.18 0.74 26.37
C GLN A 609 15.59 -0.44 25.49
N LEU A 610 16.87 -0.55 25.10
CA LEU A 610 17.40 -1.70 24.35
C LEU A 610 17.34 -3.01 25.16
N VAL A 611 17.63 -2.96 26.46
CA VAL A 611 17.53 -4.11 27.38
C VAL A 611 16.07 -4.56 27.53
N SER A 612 15.11 -3.64 27.60
CA SER A 612 13.68 -4.00 27.61
C SER A 612 13.20 -4.72 26.33
N TRP A 613 13.96 -4.58 25.24
CA TRP A 613 13.74 -5.26 23.96
C TRP A 613 14.62 -6.51 23.76
N GLY A 614 15.35 -6.96 24.78
CA GLY A 614 16.23 -8.14 24.73
C GLY A 614 17.59 -7.89 24.06
N SER A 615 17.97 -6.64 23.83
CA SER A 615 19.26 -6.23 23.26
C SER A 615 20.17 -5.62 24.34
N ASP A 616 21.33 -5.07 23.94
CA ASP A 616 22.25 -4.35 24.82
C ASP A 616 22.98 -3.24 24.06
N LEU A 617 23.20 -2.10 24.74
CA LEU A 617 24.10 -1.03 24.28
C LEU A 617 25.51 -1.16 24.86
N TYR A 618 25.66 -1.61 26.11
CA TYR A 618 26.87 -1.38 26.91
C TYR A 618 28.07 -2.17 26.40
N GLN A 619 27.91 -3.46 26.06
CA GLN A 619 29.01 -4.28 25.55
C GLN A 619 29.51 -3.74 24.20
N SER A 620 28.61 -3.38 23.28
CA SER A 620 28.95 -2.80 21.99
C SER A 620 29.61 -1.43 22.14
N LEU A 621 29.02 -0.52 22.92
CA LEU A 621 29.57 0.81 23.22
C LEU A 621 30.97 0.70 23.84
N HIS A 622 31.13 -0.17 24.85
CA HIS A 622 32.39 -0.37 25.53
C HIS A 622 33.46 -0.92 24.57
N ALA A 623 33.16 -1.96 23.79
CA ALA A 623 34.10 -2.52 22.82
C ALA A 623 34.51 -1.48 21.75
N THR A 624 33.54 -0.78 21.14
CA THR A 624 33.83 0.20 20.08
C THR A 624 34.65 1.39 20.60
N VAL A 625 34.33 1.94 21.79
CA VAL A 625 35.13 3.03 22.36
C VAL A 625 36.53 2.55 22.76
N TYR A 626 36.67 1.36 23.35
CA TYR A 626 37.96 0.79 23.77
C TYR A 626 38.95 0.58 22.61
N ASP A 627 38.46 0.25 21.42
CA ASP A 627 39.28 0.16 20.20
C ASP A 627 39.45 1.51 19.47
N ALA A 628 38.50 2.44 19.58
CA ALA A 628 38.65 3.80 19.08
C ALA A 628 39.77 4.60 19.79
N ILE A 629 40.05 4.26 21.07
CA ILE A 629 41.13 4.88 21.87
C ILE A 629 42.47 4.13 21.82
N ALA A 630 42.64 3.13 20.93
CA ALA A 630 43.82 2.26 20.91
C ALA A 630 45.17 2.98 20.69
N GLY A 631 45.17 4.17 20.10
CA GLY A 631 46.35 5.04 19.94
C GLY A 631 46.64 5.98 21.12
N GLY A 632 45.82 5.91 22.19
CA GLY A 632 45.78 6.90 23.27
C GLY A 632 44.90 8.12 22.93
N VAL A 633 44.37 8.78 23.96
CA VAL A 633 43.54 9.99 23.84
C VAL A 633 43.94 11.05 24.87
N SER A 634 43.84 12.32 24.49
CA SER A 634 44.04 13.47 25.38
C SER A 634 42.70 14.16 25.69
N ALA A 635 42.65 14.92 26.79
CA ALA A 635 41.53 15.83 27.06
C ALA A 635 41.28 16.79 25.88
N ALA A 636 40.04 17.25 25.75
CA ALA A 636 39.60 18.07 24.62
C ALA A 636 40.29 19.45 24.56
N PRO A 637 40.61 19.98 23.35
CA PRO A 637 41.07 21.35 23.19
C PRO A 637 39.94 22.36 23.49
N ALA A 638 40.30 23.60 23.79
CA ALA A 638 39.38 24.65 24.27
C ALA A 638 38.24 25.06 23.29
N GLN A 639 38.25 24.58 22.05
CA GLN A 639 37.14 24.75 21.09
C GLN A 639 36.04 23.68 21.24
N GLY A 640 36.25 22.67 22.10
CA GLY A 640 35.33 21.56 22.32
C GLY A 640 35.40 20.46 21.25
N GLN A 641 34.92 19.27 21.62
CA GLN A 641 34.72 18.13 20.71
C GLN A 641 33.38 17.47 21.01
N GLY A 642 32.79 16.80 20.02
CA GLY A 642 31.57 16.02 20.15
C GLY A 642 31.77 14.57 19.69
N VAL A 643 30.80 13.72 20.00
CA VAL A 643 30.72 12.35 19.47
C VAL A 643 29.38 12.15 18.76
N LEU A 644 29.41 11.61 17.54
CA LEU A 644 28.24 11.08 16.86
C LEU A 644 28.23 9.56 17.04
N ILE A 645 27.30 9.05 17.84
CA ILE A 645 27.03 7.61 17.93
C ILE A 645 26.02 7.24 16.84
N THR A 646 26.25 6.12 16.16
CA THR A 646 25.25 5.46 15.31
C THR A 646 25.09 4.01 15.75
N VAL A 647 23.87 3.67 16.17
CA VAL A 647 23.51 2.33 16.64
C VAL A 647 22.74 1.64 15.53
N TRP A 648 23.34 0.59 14.96
CA TRP A 648 22.71 -0.28 13.97
C TRP A 648 21.96 -1.39 14.70
N ILE A 649 20.65 -1.44 14.52
CA ILE A 649 19.75 -2.34 15.23
C ILE A 649 19.13 -3.29 14.19
N PRO A 650 19.54 -4.58 14.15
CA PRO A 650 18.90 -5.56 13.28
C PRO A 650 17.44 -5.73 13.73
N ARG A 651 16.48 -5.57 12.81
CA ARG A 651 15.05 -5.81 13.08
C ARG A 651 14.68 -7.21 12.63
N VAL A 652 14.05 -7.98 13.51
CA VAL A 652 13.61 -9.35 13.23
C VAL A 652 12.10 -9.48 13.30
N ARG A 653 11.52 -10.25 12.38
CA ARG A 653 10.10 -10.64 12.34
C ARG A 653 10.06 -12.17 12.28
N ASP A 654 9.30 -12.80 13.17
CA ASP A 654 9.17 -14.27 13.28
C ASP A 654 10.49 -15.07 13.40
N GLY A 655 11.58 -14.40 13.79
CA GLY A 655 12.93 -14.95 13.93
C GLY A 655 13.88 -14.67 12.76
N GLU A 656 13.37 -14.19 11.61
CA GLU A 656 14.20 -13.81 10.46
C GLU A 656 14.52 -12.31 10.46
N ALA A 657 15.68 -11.93 9.91
CA ALA A 657 16.14 -10.54 9.88
C ALA A 657 15.61 -9.79 8.65
N GLU A 658 14.74 -8.82 8.87
CA GLU A 658 14.06 -8.06 7.80
C GLU A 658 14.92 -6.89 7.29
N ARG A 659 15.49 -6.09 8.20
CA ARG A 659 16.34 -4.93 7.86
C ARG A 659 17.23 -4.49 9.04
N PHE A 660 18.03 -3.44 8.82
CA PHE A 660 18.66 -2.68 9.89
C PHE A 660 17.99 -1.31 10.05
N ASP A 661 17.61 -0.97 11.28
CA ASP A 661 17.38 0.43 11.68
C ASP A 661 18.72 1.05 12.08
N VAL A 662 18.89 2.36 11.85
CA VAL A 662 20.08 3.10 12.32
C VAL A 662 19.64 4.34 13.08
N ALA A 663 19.78 4.28 14.39
CA ALA A 663 19.52 5.41 15.27
C ALA A 663 20.79 6.24 15.45
N GLY A 664 20.69 7.55 15.24
CA GLY A 664 21.79 8.49 15.42
C GLY A 664 21.64 9.30 16.71
N TYR A 665 22.75 9.52 17.40
CA TYR A 665 22.79 10.29 18.65
C TYR A 665 24.03 11.19 18.66
N MET A 666 23.83 12.50 18.73
CA MET A 666 24.88 13.49 18.93
C MET A 666 25.09 13.75 20.42
N LEU A 667 26.33 13.68 20.87
CA LEU A 667 26.74 13.89 22.27
C LEU A 667 27.64 15.13 22.33
N ASP A 668 27.42 16.00 23.32
CA ASP A 668 28.19 17.24 23.48
C ASP A 668 29.58 17.03 24.13
N VAL A 669 29.91 15.80 24.49
CA VAL A 669 31.17 15.39 25.13
C VAL A 669 32.22 14.91 24.13
N SER A 670 33.51 14.91 24.50
CA SER A 670 34.57 14.34 23.67
C SER A 670 34.71 12.82 23.84
N LEU A 671 35.46 12.19 22.93
CA LEU A 671 35.80 10.76 23.06
C LEU A 671 36.63 10.45 24.31
N PHE A 672 37.41 11.42 24.82
CA PHE A 672 38.14 11.30 26.08
C PHE A 672 37.19 11.29 27.28
N ASP A 673 36.18 12.16 27.29
CA ASP A 673 35.20 12.23 28.36
C ASP A 673 34.32 10.97 28.40
N LEU A 674 33.90 10.49 27.22
CA LEU A 674 33.16 9.23 27.07
C LEU A 674 33.98 8.02 27.54
N ALA A 675 35.26 7.93 27.17
CA ALA A 675 36.16 6.88 27.65
C ALA A 675 36.45 6.98 29.16
N THR A 676 36.47 8.19 29.72
CA THR A 676 36.59 8.43 31.16
C THR A 676 35.35 7.96 31.90
N ALA A 677 34.15 8.27 31.39
CA ALA A 677 32.87 7.87 31.98
C ALA A 677 32.57 6.35 31.88
N LEU A 678 33.38 5.63 31.09
CA LEU A 678 33.42 4.18 30.93
C LEU A 678 34.60 3.51 31.70
N ASP A 679 35.34 4.26 32.54
CA ASP A 679 36.52 3.82 33.31
C ASP A 679 37.68 3.22 32.48
N MET A 680 37.80 3.60 31.20
CA MET A 680 38.76 2.99 30.27
C MET A 680 40.17 3.57 30.32
N LEU A 681 40.39 4.72 30.97
CA LEU A 681 41.63 5.48 30.83
C LEU A 681 42.59 5.27 32.01
N GLY A 682 43.85 4.93 31.69
CA GLY A 682 44.96 5.03 32.62
C GLY A 682 45.44 6.48 32.79
N PRO A 683 46.37 6.75 33.73
CA PRO A 683 46.96 8.08 33.89
C PRO A 683 47.68 8.53 32.60
N PRO A 684 47.71 9.84 32.32
CA PRO A 684 48.35 10.35 31.10
C PRO A 684 49.87 10.14 31.10
N ASP A 685 50.41 9.84 29.92
CA ASP A 685 51.83 9.71 29.67
C ASP A 685 52.57 11.06 29.65
N SER A 686 53.88 11.03 29.41
CA SER A 686 54.72 12.24 29.34
C SER A 686 54.43 13.17 28.15
N LYS A 687 53.45 12.85 27.31
CA LYS A 687 52.92 13.68 26.21
C LYS A 687 51.49 14.15 26.46
N GLY A 688 50.88 13.75 27.58
CA GLY A 688 49.48 14.05 27.92
C GLY A 688 48.46 13.08 27.31
N LEU A 689 48.88 11.95 26.75
CA LEU A 689 47.98 10.92 26.23
C LEU A 689 47.65 9.90 27.32
N SER A 690 46.37 9.77 27.65
CA SER A 690 45.86 8.68 28.47
C SER A 690 45.64 7.46 27.59
N HIS A 691 46.23 6.32 27.98
CA HIS A 691 46.16 5.06 27.24
C HIS A 691 45.11 4.14 27.85
N ARG A 692 44.59 3.21 27.04
CA ARG A 692 43.53 2.30 27.50
C ARG A 692 44.00 1.34 28.59
N SER A 693 43.20 1.22 29.64
CA SER A 693 43.39 0.41 30.84
C SER A 693 42.22 -0.56 31.01
N VAL A 694 42.35 -1.56 31.89
CA VAL A 694 41.27 -2.52 32.19
C VAL A 694 41.19 -2.73 33.70
N VAL A 695 40.01 -2.47 34.27
CA VAL A 695 39.74 -2.70 35.71
C VAL A 695 39.46 -4.19 35.93
N LEU A 696 40.46 -4.93 36.43
CA LEU A 696 40.32 -6.36 36.71
C LEU A 696 39.41 -6.59 37.93
N GLY A 697 38.25 -7.20 37.70
CA GLY A 697 37.32 -7.64 38.76
C GLY A 697 36.41 -6.55 39.35
N GLY A 698 36.38 -5.34 38.76
CA GLY A 698 35.43 -4.30 39.12
C GLY A 698 34.08 -4.46 38.40
N VAL A 699 33.03 -3.88 38.99
CA VAL A 699 31.82 -3.53 38.23
C VAL A 699 32.14 -2.25 37.45
N GLY A 700 31.86 -2.23 36.14
CA GLY A 700 32.12 -1.06 35.30
C GLY A 700 31.32 0.17 35.74
N GLY A 701 31.90 1.36 35.60
CA GLY A 701 31.29 2.61 36.02
C GLY A 701 29.91 2.87 35.42
N ILE A 702 29.08 3.57 36.18
CA ILE A 702 27.74 4.00 35.77
C ILE A 702 27.70 5.45 35.26
N ALA A 703 28.82 6.16 35.26
CA ALA A 703 28.88 7.59 34.92
C ALA A 703 28.43 7.87 33.47
N TRP A 704 28.78 7.00 32.52
CA TRP A 704 28.35 7.10 31.12
C TRP A 704 26.82 7.14 30.96
N ARG A 705 26.06 6.52 31.86
CA ARG A 705 24.58 6.50 31.80
C ARG A 705 23.97 7.89 31.93
N LEU A 706 24.68 8.83 32.57
CA LEU A 706 24.22 10.21 32.76
C LEU A 706 24.61 11.15 31.61
N ILE A 707 25.31 10.68 30.58
CA ILE A 707 25.70 11.52 29.43
C ILE A 707 24.44 11.86 28.61
N PRO A 708 24.07 13.14 28.45
CA PRO A 708 22.94 13.55 27.63
C PRO A 708 23.20 13.29 26.14
N LEU A 709 22.14 13.00 25.40
CA LEU A 709 22.19 12.81 23.96
C LEU A 709 21.15 13.67 23.22
N MET A 710 21.46 14.01 21.98
CA MET A 710 20.54 14.63 21.02
C MET A 710 20.26 13.61 19.93
N SER A 711 19.05 13.06 19.90
CA SER A 711 18.65 12.08 18.90
C SER A 711 18.50 12.72 17.52
N VAL A 712 19.11 12.14 16.49
CA VAL A 712 19.10 12.65 15.12
C VAL A 712 18.66 11.57 14.13
N GLU A 713 17.78 11.94 13.19
CA GLU A 713 17.36 11.07 12.10
C GLU A 713 18.47 10.98 11.03
N VAL A 714 19.09 9.81 10.89
CA VAL A 714 20.26 9.63 10.02
C VAL A 714 19.84 9.44 8.57
N ARG A 715 20.06 10.48 7.75
CA ARG A 715 20.00 10.40 6.29
C ARG A 715 21.43 10.29 5.73
N ARG A 716 21.56 9.78 4.51
CA ARG A 716 22.86 9.50 3.87
C ARG A 716 22.89 10.18 2.50
N ALA A 717 23.98 10.86 2.18
CA ALA A 717 24.22 11.33 0.81
C ALA A 717 24.33 10.14 -0.15
N LEU A 718 23.98 10.36 -1.42
CA LEU A 718 23.81 9.31 -2.40
C LEU A 718 25.16 8.65 -2.78
N THR A 719 25.15 7.34 -3.00
CA THR A 719 26.26 6.58 -3.62
C THR A 719 25.87 6.22 -5.05
N ALA A 720 26.83 5.98 -5.94
CA ALA A 720 26.53 5.55 -7.32
C ALA A 720 25.68 4.25 -7.38
N LYS A 721 25.84 3.34 -6.41
CA LYS A 721 24.97 2.14 -6.28
C LYS A 721 23.53 2.50 -5.91
N ALA A 722 23.33 3.36 -4.90
CA ALA A 722 21.99 3.81 -4.51
C ALA A 722 21.34 4.69 -5.59
N ALA A 723 22.15 5.42 -6.37
CA ALA A 723 21.67 6.18 -7.53
C ALA A 723 21.14 5.28 -8.64
N ARG A 724 21.83 4.17 -8.93
CA ARG A 724 21.37 3.15 -9.89
C ARG A 724 20.01 2.57 -9.50
N ASP A 725 19.91 2.12 -8.25
CA ASP A 725 18.70 1.55 -7.65
C ASP A 725 17.50 2.52 -7.76
N LEU A 726 17.64 3.73 -7.23
CA LEU A 726 16.59 4.77 -7.31
C LEU A 726 16.29 5.27 -8.74
N SER A 727 17.20 5.06 -9.69
CA SER A 727 16.98 5.40 -11.12
C SER A 727 16.38 4.26 -11.95
N GLY A 728 16.20 3.06 -11.38
CA GLY A 728 15.85 1.87 -12.16
C GLY A 728 16.91 1.44 -13.18
N THR A 729 18.18 1.74 -12.91
CA THR A 729 19.33 1.34 -13.74
C THR A 729 19.87 -0.01 -13.25
N PRO A 730 19.89 -1.07 -14.07
CA PRO A 730 20.47 -2.35 -13.69
C PRO A 730 21.95 -2.24 -13.30
N GLU A 731 22.40 -3.12 -12.39
CA GLU A 731 23.84 -3.26 -12.08
C GLU A 731 24.61 -4.00 -13.19
N GLU A 732 23.91 -4.79 -14.02
CA GLU A 732 24.50 -5.42 -15.19
C GLU A 732 25.01 -4.37 -16.19
N ASN A 733 26.27 -4.51 -16.61
CA ASN A 733 26.97 -3.57 -17.48
C ASN A 733 27.01 -2.11 -16.95
N SER A 734 26.85 -1.90 -15.63
CA SER A 734 26.82 -0.54 -15.05
C SER A 734 28.17 0.15 -14.97
N ASP A 735 29.26 -0.61 -15.00
CA ASP A 735 30.63 -0.12 -14.80
C ASP A 735 31.44 -0.11 -16.12
N ILE A 736 30.73 -0.05 -17.26
CA ILE A 736 31.31 0.06 -18.61
C ILE A 736 32.33 1.21 -18.71
N GLN A 737 33.50 0.95 -19.29
CA GLN A 737 34.50 1.99 -19.56
C GLN A 737 34.19 2.66 -20.90
N GLY A 738 34.00 3.99 -20.91
CA GLY A 738 33.58 4.71 -22.11
C GLY A 738 34.37 6.00 -22.37
N VAL A 739 34.59 6.30 -23.65
CA VAL A 739 34.96 7.65 -24.10
C VAL A 739 33.70 8.35 -24.60
N LEU A 740 33.49 9.60 -24.19
CA LEU A 740 32.49 10.50 -24.78
C LEU A 740 33.24 11.63 -25.50
N ALA A 741 33.27 11.55 -26.82
CA ALA A 741 33.88 12.52 -27.70
C ALA A 741 32.86 13.60 -28.07
N GLY A 742 33.11 14.83 -27.65
CA GLY A 742 32.14 15.93 -27.63
C GLY A 742 31.37 15.99 -26.30
N VAL A 743 31.35 17.17 -25.69
CA VAL A 743 30.44 17.52 -24.59
C VAL A 743 29.75 18.84 -24.91
N GLY A 744 29.28 18.97 -26.15
CA GLY A 744 28.40 20.06 -26.60
C GLY A 744 26.98 19.94 -26.02
N ALA A 745 25.99 20.42 -26.78
CA ALA A 745 24.59 20.44 -26.32
C ALA A 745 24.09 19.03 -25.93
N LEU A 746 24.11 18.08 -26.86
CA LEU A 746 23.73 16.68 -26.60
C LEU A 746 24.67 16.01 -25.59
N GLY A 747 25.99 16.07 -25.82
CA GLY A 747 26.98 15.36 -25.02
C GLY A 747 26.99 15.74 -23.54
N SER A 748 26.83 17.02 -23.22
CA SER A 748 26.79 17.46 -21.83
C SER A 748 25.54 16.94 -21.08
N VAL A 749 24.38 16.90 -21.73
CA VAL A 749 23.16 16.34 -21.14
C VAL A 749 23.24 14.81 -21.01
N LEU A 750 23.84 14.10 -21.98
CA LEU A 750 24.12 12.67 -21.84
C LEU A 750 25.04 12.37 -20.65
N ALA A 751 26.12 13.15 -20.49
CA ALA A 751 27.05 13.01 -19.37
C ALA A 751 26.40 13.24 -18.00
N ASP A 752 25.53 14.24 -17.87
CA ASP A 752 24.74 14.49 -16.65
C ASP A 752 23.77 13.33 -16.35
N LEU A 753 23.00 12.88 -17.35
CA LEU A 753 22.07 11.76 -17.22
C LEU A 753 22.79 10.47 -16.78
N TRP A 754 23.91 10.13 -17.39
CA TRP A 754 24.68 8.92 -17.07
C TRP A 754 25.36 9.01 -15.71
N THR A 755 25.87 10.20 -15.35
CA THR A 755 26.39 10.48 -14.00
C THR A 755 25.29 10.23 -12.97
N ARG A 756 24.14 10.90 -13.08
CA ARG A 756 23.02 10.75 -12.12
C ARG A 756 22.48 9.33 -12.04
N GLN A 757 22.47 8.60 -13.15
CA GLN A 757 22.08 7.19 -13.20
C GLN A 757 23.15 6.23 -12.66
N GLY A 758 24.36 6.69 -12.33
CA GLY A 758 25.48 5.86 -11.91
C GLY A 758 25.95 4.85 -12.98
N TRP A 759 25.83 5.22 -14.27
CA TRP A 759 26.11 4.35 -15.41
C TRP A 759 27.38 4.73 -16.17
N GLY A 760 28.32 3.78 -16.21
CA GLY A 760 29.61 3.87 -16.87
C GLY A 760 30.65 4.67 -16.08
N ARG A 761 31.92 4.53 -16.49
CA ARG A 761 33.02 5.43 -16.11
C ARG A 761 33.54 6.07 -17.38
N TRP A 762 33.58 7.41 -17.39
CA TRP A 762 33.68 8.18 -18.62
C TRP A 762 34.95 9.00 -18.69
N THR A 763 35.56 9.03 -19.88
CA THR A 763 36.52 10.05 -20.28
C THR A 763 35.84 11.01 -21.25
N PHE A 764 35.69 12.28 -20.86
CA PHE A 764 35.14 13.35 -21.68
C PHE A 764 36.26 13.99 -22.52
N ILE A 765 36.07 14.08 -23.84
CA ILE A 765 37.07 14.59 -24.78
C ILE A 765 36.42 15.62 -25.73
N ASP A 766 36.70 16.90 -25.55
CA ASP A 766 36.17 18.02 -26.37
C ASP A 766 37.18 19.19 -26.30
N PRO A 767 37.60 19.78 -27.44
CA PRO A 767 38.60 20.85 -27.47
C PRO A 767 38.06 22.23 -27.09
N ASP A 768 36.74 22.43 -27.08
CA ASP A 768 36.13 23.75 -26.99
C ASP A 768 36.02 24.29 -25.55
N ARG A 769 35.64 25.56 -25.48
CA ARG A 769 35.23 26.26 -24.26
C ARG A 769 33.74 26.53 -24.25
N VAL A 770 33.16 26.69 -23.06
CA VAL A 770 31.79 27.18 -22.90
C VAL A 770 31.74 28.65 -23.37
N LEU A 771 30.89 28.96 -24.33
CA LEU A 771 30.62 30.31 -24.83
C LEU A 771 29.19 30.73 -24.44
N PRO A 772 28.85 32.03 -24.37
CA PRO A 772 27.55 32.49 -23.89
C PRO A 772 26.35 31.89 -24.65
N HIS A 773 26.51 31.62 -25.94
CA HIS A 773 25.46 31.03 -26.78
C HIS A 773 25.21 29.53 -26.51
N ASN A 774 26.06 28.85 -25.72
CA ASN A 774 25.84 27.45 -25.34
C ASN A 774 24.87 27.31 -24.17
N LEU A 775 24.76 28.34 -23.30
CA LEU A 775 23.98 28.29 -22.04
C LEU A 775 22.48 27.99 -22.24
N CYS A 776 21.93 28.20 -23.45
CA CYS A 776 20.55 27.85 -23.76
C CYS A 776 20.28 26.35 -24.00
N ARG A 777 21.34 25.52 -24.10
CA ARG A 777 21.24 24.10 -24.49
C ARG A 777 22.38 23.19 -23.99
N HIS A 778 23.20 23.65 -23.07
CA HIS A 778 24.30 22.91 -22.43
C HIS A 778 24.14 23.08 -20.91
N ILE A 779 24.47 22.06 -20.12
CA ILE A 779 24.26 22.04 -18.64
C ILE A 779 25.06 23.08 -17.84
N ALA A 780 25.78 23.99 -18.49
CA ALA A 780 26.72 24.90 -17.84
C ALA A 780 26.02 26.18 -17.38
N PHE A 781 26.43 26.68 -16.22
CA PHE A 781 26.01 27.98 -15.70
C PHE A 781 26.93 29.11 -16.18
N ASP A 782 26.43 30.35 -16.17
CA ASP A 782 27.14 31.54 -16.68
C ASP A 782 28.55 31.72 -16.09
N LEU A 783 28.75 31.38 -14.80
CA LEU A 783 30.03 31.47 -14.11
C LEU A 783 31.15 30.59 -14.73
N TYR A 784 30.81 29.62 -15.58
CA TYR A 784 31.76 28.74 -16.26
C TYR A 784 32.12 29.19 -17.68
N VAL A 785 31.55 30.30 -18.19
CA VAL A 785 31.85 30.83 -19.52
C VAL A 785 33.35 31.13 -19.68
N GLY A 786 33.94 30.68 -20.79
CA GLY A 786 35.36 30.76 -21.10
C GLY A 786 36.20 29.56 -20.65
N LEU A 787 35.67 28.66 -19.82
CA LEU A 787 36.36 27.44 -19.37
C LEU A 787 36.19 26.27 -20.37
N PRO A 788 37.14 25.32 -20.47
CA PRO A 788 37.00 24.15 -21.35
C PRO A 788 35.80 23.28 -20.98
N LYS A 789 34.96 22.89 -21.95
CA LYS A 789 33.68 22.20 -21.68
C LYS A 789 33.86 20.94 -20.82
N VAL A 790 34.87 20.11 -21.13
CA VAL A 790 35.17 18.87 -20.40
C VAL A 790 35.44 19.07 -18.91
N ASN A 791 36.08 20.18 -18.53
CA ASN A 791 36.36 20.48 -17.13
C ASN A 791 35.06 20.87 -16.41
N VAL A 792 34.23 21.71 -17.05
CA VAL A 792 32.94 22.13 -16.50
C VAL A 792 32.01 20.92 -16.27
N VAL A 793 31.90 20.02 -17.25
CA VAL A 793 31.06 18.82 -17.13
C VAL A 793 31.61 17.83 -16.09
N ARG A 794 32.93 17.66 -15.97
CA ARG A 794 33.55 16.92 -14.86
C ARG A 794 33.23 17.55 -13.50
N ASP A 795 33.42 18.85 -13.36
CA ASP A 795 33.29 19.53 -12.06
C ASP A 795 31.82 19.52 -11.60
N LEU A 796 30.86 19.64 -12.52
CA LEU A 796 29.45 19.40 -12.25
C LEU A 796 29.17 17.93 -11.85
N ALA A 797 29.81 16.94 -12.48
CA ALA A 797 29.68 15.54 -12.09
C ALA A 797 30.23 15.25 -10.67
N VAL A 798 31.29 15.93 -10.26
CA VAL A 798 31.84 15.86 -8.89
C VAL A 798 30.85 16.39 -7.85
N GLU A 799 30.18 17.52 -8.12
CA GLU A 799 29.18 18.06 -7.19
C GLU A 799 27.95 17.14 -7.01
N ILE A 800 27.65 16.27 -7.99
CA ILE A 800 26.59 15.25 -7.86
C ILE A 800 27.06 14.10 -6.94
N PHE A 801 28.32 13.67 -7.04
CA PHE A 801 28.90 12.61 -6.20
C PHE A 801 30.30 12.96 -5.65
N PRO A 802 30.40 13.78 -4.58
CA PRO A 802 31.70 14.30 -4.10
C PRO A 802 32.70 13.26 -3.57
N ASN A 803 32.28 12.00 -3.39
CA ASN A 803 33.12 10.87 -2.95
C ASN A 803 33.28 9.79 -4.04
N TRP A 804 32.92 10.07 -5.29
CA TRP A 804 33.09 9.15 -6.42
C TRP A 804 34.39 9.45 -7.18
N ASP A 805 34.82 8.49 -8.00
CA ASP A 805 35.97 8.62 -8.89
C ASP A 805 35.56 9.54 -10.07
N PRO A 806 36.15 10.74 -10.22
CA PRO A 806 35.67 11.74 -11.17
C PRO A 806 35.91 11.32 -12.62
N PRO A 807 34.99 11.66 -13.56
CA PRO A 807 35.24 11.50 -14.99
C PRO A 807 36.55 12.17 -15.43
N LYS A 808 37.35 11.48 -16.26
CA LYS A 808 38.56 12.07 -16.83
C LYS A 808 38.16 13.12 -17.87
N ALA A 809 38.86 14.25 -17.91
CA ALA A 809 38.56 15.37 -18.79
C ALA A 809 39.78 15.74 -19.64
N ILE A 810 39.66 15.65 -20.97
CA ILE A 810 40.75 15.94 -21.92
C ILE A 810 40.31 17.08 -22.86
N ALA A 811 40.92 18.25 -22.73
CA ALA A 811 40.58 19.44 -23.51
C ALA A 811 41.32 19.45 -24.86
N LYS A 812 41.02 18.45 -25.71
CA LYS A 812 41.64 18.17 -27.02
C LYS A 812 40.61 17.59 -27.98
N SER A 813 40.92 17.53 -29.27
CA SER A 813 40.17 16.73 -30.24
C SER A 813 40.46 15.23 -30.08
N ILE A 814 39.44 14.40 -30.18
CA ILE A 814 39.54 12.92 -30.18
C ILE A 814 40.49 12.36 -31.25
N LEU A 815 40.74 13.12 -32.33
CA LEU A 815 41.60 12.72 -33.42
C LEU A 815 43.09 13.01 -33.19
N GLU A 816 43.46 13.80 -32.16
CA GLU A 816 44.85 14.11 -31.84
C GLU A 816 45.65 12.86 -31.42
N ASP A 817 46.83 12.69 -32.01
CA ASP A 817 47.77 11.64 -31.64
C ASP A 817 48.53 12.05 -30.36
N THR A 818 47.96 11.72 -29.20
CA THR A 818 48.62 11.92 -27.90
C THR A 818 48.44 10.69 -27.01
N GLU A 819 49.47 10.36 -26.24
CA GLU A 819 49.50 9.23 -25.29
C GLU A 819 48.27 9.19 -24.37
N GLU A 820 47.82 10.36 -23.92
CA GLU A 820 46.64 10.50 -23.06
C GLU A 820 45.33 10.04 -23.73
N ILE A 821 45.17 10.27 -25.03
CA ILE A 821 44.01 9.83 -25.82
C ILE A 821 44.15 8.35 -26.15
N ALA A 822 45.33 7.90 -26.61
CA ALA A 822 45.60 6.49 -26.91
C ALA A 822 45.40 5.57 -25.70
N LEU A 823 45.79 6.01 -24.50
CA LEU A 823 45.56 5.28 -23.25
C LEU A 823 44.10 5.31 -22.79
N SER A 824 43.33 6.34 -23.18
CA SER A 824 41.88 6.39 -22.89
C SER A 824 41.08 5.49 -23.83
N LEU A 825 41.48 5.42 -25.12
CA LEU A 825 40.88 4.54 -26.12
C LEU A 825 41.16 3.05 -25.83
N SER A 826 42.38 2.70 -25.43
CA SER A 826 42.76 1.29 -25.20
C SER A 826 42.18 0.66 -23.93
N VAL A 827 41.67 1.46 -23.00
CA VAL A 827 40.94 1.01 -21.79
C VAL A 827 39.42 1.02 -21.99
N ALA A 828 38.91 1.83 -22.93
CA ALA A 828 37.48 1.94 -23.19
C ALA A 828 36.93 0.73 -23.94
N GLN A 829 35.68 0.39 -23.62
CA GLN A 829 34.89 -0.65 -24.29
C GLN A 829 33.99 -0.03 -25.37
N ILE A 830 33.74 1.28 -25.30
CA ILE A 830 32.97 2.04 -26.29
C ILE A 830 33.51 3.46 -26.48
N VAL A 831 33.51 3.96 -27.72
CA VAL A 831 33.55 5.41 -28.02
C VAL A 831 32.16 5.86 -28.41
N VAL A 832 31.63 6.84 -27.67
CA VAL A 832 30.44 7.61 -28.05
C VAL A 832 30.90 8.90 -28.70
N ASP A 833 30.72 9.01 -30.02
CA ASP A 833 30.83 10.25 -30.77
C ASP A 833 29.53 11.04 -30.68
N VAL A 834 29.65 12.26 -30.18
CA VAL A 834 28.66 13.34 -30.25
C VAL A 834 29.36 14.65 -30.64
N THR A 835 30.47 14.56 -31.38
CA THR A 835 31.29 15.73 -31.77
C THR A 835 30.57 16.64 -32.77
N THR A 836 29.56 16.12 -33.46
CA THR A 836 28.82 16.79 -34.56
C THR A 836 29.68 17.13 -35.78
N THR A 837 30.83 16.47 -35.97
CA THR A 837 31.68 16.60 -37.17
C THR A 837 31.75 15.30 -37.96
N LEU A 838 32.02 15.39 -39.27
CA LEU A 838 32.04 14.23 -40.17
C LEU A 838 33.36 13.46 -40.11
N GLU A 839 34.46 14.16 -39.85
CA GLU A 839 35.80 13.56 -39.83
C GLU A 839 36.08 12.71 -38.58
N ALA A 840 35.38 12.96 -37.46
CA ALA A 840 35.55 12.19 -36.24
C ALA A 840 35.16 10.70 -36.40
N PRO A 841 33.90 10.32 -36.72
CA PRO A 841 33.53 8.92 -36.89
C PRO A 841 34.27 8.25 -38.05
N ARG A 842 34.53 8.96 -39.16
CA ARG A 842 35.20 8.42 -40.35
C ARG A 842 36.68 8.08 -40.11
N GLU A 843 37.41 8.88 -39.35
CA GLU A 843 38.80 8.54 -39.00
C GLU A 843 38.89 7.50 -37.86
N LEU A 844 37.94 7.48 -36.93
CA LEU A 844 37.84 6.45 -35.88
C LEU A 844 37.45 5.06 -36.45
N ALA A 845 36.68 5.01 -37.53
CA ALA A 845 36.38 3.78 -38.26
C ALA A 845 37.65 3.07 -38.79
N ARG A 846 38.62 3.87 -39.24
CA ARG A 846 39.88 3.42 -39.89
C ARG A 846 40.95 2.97 -38.89
N ARG A 847 40.86 3.40 -37.63
CA ARG A 847 41.79 3.05 -36.55
C ARG A 847 41.43 1.67 -35.95
N PRO A 848 42.26 0.63 -36.09
CA PRO A 848 41.99 -0.69 -35.51
C PRO A 848 42.05 -0.72 -33.98
N GLU A 849 42.80 0.18 -33.36
CA GLU A 849 42.99 0.30 -31.91
C GLU A 849 41.85 1.02 -31.17
N VAL A 850 40.94 1.64 -31.92
CA VAL A 850 39.72 2.24 -31.36
C VAL A 850 38.71 1.12 -31.01
N PRO A 851 38.05 1.17 -29.84
CA PRO A 851 37.04 0.17 -29.46
C PRO A 851 35.73 0.38 -30.25
N ARG A 852 34.70 -0.39 -29.92
CA ARG A 852 33.37 -0.29 -30.55
C ARG A 852 32.89 1.16 -30.57
N THR A 853 32.56 1.69 -31.74
CA THR A 853 32.16 3.09 -31.90
C THR A 853 30.66 3.22 -32.13
N VAL A 854 30.07 4.29 -31.59
CA VAL A 854 28.73 4.75 -31.89
C VAL A 854 28.76 6.25 -32.16
N SER A 855 28.06 6.72 -33.20
CA SER A 855 27.76 8.15 -33.37
C SER A 855 26.31 8.38 -32.99
N LEU A 856 26.09 9.39 -32.14
CA LEU A 856 24.77 9.85 -31.70
C LEU A 856 24.64 11.34 -32.03
N PHE A 857 23.58 11.73 -32.74
CA PHE A 857 23.36 13.13 -33.07
C PHE A 857 21.88 13.50 -33.11
N VAL A 858 21.61 14.81 -33.00
CA VAL A 858 20.31 15.41 -33.28
C VAL A 858 20.42 16.11 -34.63
N THR A 859 19.44 15.88 -35.49
CA THR A 859 19.33 16.50 -36.82
C THR A 859 19.20 18.03 -36.75
N PRO A 860 19.55 18.78 -37.81
CA PRO A 860 19.60 20.25 -37.75
C PRO A 860 18.26 20.94 -37.45
N SER A 861 17.13 20.27 -37.70
CA SER A 861 15.79 20.74 -37.35
C SER A 861 15.49 20.65 -35.84
N GLY A 862 16.18 19.79 -35.10
CA GLY A 862 15.85 19.42 -33.73
C GLY A 862 14.75 18.34 -33.61
N LEU A 863 14.14 17.94 -34.73
CA LEU A 863 12.97 17.05 -34.70
C LEU A 863 13.33 15.56 -34.71
N SER A 864 14.50 15.17 -35.23
CA SER A 864 14.95 13.77 -35.17
C SER A 864 16.30 13.60 -34.46
N SER A 865 16.48 12.46 -33.79
CA SER A 865 17.79 11.97 -33.33
C SER A 865 18.16 10.62 -33.95
N VAL A 866 19.46 10.33 -34.02
CA VAL A 866 20.00 9.19 -34.76
C VAL A 866 21.04 8.46 -33.92
N MET A 867 21.08 7.13 -34.05
CA MET A 867 22.14 6.26 -33.55
C MET A 867 22.69 5.40 -34.68
N ILE A 868 24.00 5.43 -34.88
CA ILE A 868 24.75 4.53 -35.77
C ILE A 868 25.80 3.81 -34.92
N LEU A 869 25.58 2.53 -34.63
CA LEU A 869 26.35 1.70 -33.69
C LEU A 869 27.02 0.53 -34.43
N GLU A 870 28.34 0.42 -34.34
CA GLU A 870 29.09 -0.75 -34.84
C GLU A 870 28.69 -2.04 -34.09
N ASP A 871 28.92 -3.21 -34.68
CA ASP A 871 28.88 -4.49 -33.94
C ASP A 871 30.05 -4.60 -32.96
N GLN A 872 29.99 -5.58 -32.06
CA GLN A 872 30.99 -5.78 -31.00
C GLN A 872 32.37 -6.16 -31.54
N ASP A 873 32.43 -6.89 -32.65
CA ASP A 873 33.68 -7.24 -33.35
C ASP A 873 34.11 -6.14 -34.36
N ARG A 874 33.34 -5.05 -34.43
CA ARG A 874 33.44 -3.90 -35.34
C ARG A 874 33.42 -4.26 -36.83
N LEU A 875 33.00 -5.45 -37.24
CA LEU A 875 33.07 -5.93 -38.63
C LEU A 875 32.34 -4.98 -39.60
N GLN A 876 31.23 -4.41 -39.16
CA GLN A 876 30.51 -3.33 -39.79
C GLN A 876 30.96 -1.99 -39.18
N ARG A 877 32.02 -1.42 -39.76
CA ARG A 877 32.58 -0.11 -39.35
C ARG A 877 31.59 1.04 -39.61
N ILE A 878 31.63 2.06 -38.74
CA ILE A 878 30.62 3.13 -38.71
C ILE A 878 30.52 3.95 -40.01
N ASP A 879 31.62 4.10 -40.75
CA ASP A 879 31.65 4.79 -42.06
C ASP A 879 30.98 3.99 -43.19
N GLY A 880 30.89 2.65 -43.06
CA GLY A 880 30.07 1.81 -43.95
C GLY A 880 28.59 1.80 -43.56
N LEU A 881 28.29 1.92 -42.27
CA LEU A 881 26.92 2.06 -41.75
C LEU A 881 26.32 3.44 -42.10
N GLU A 882 27.13 4.49 -42.15
CA GLU A 882 26.73 5.84 -42.61
C GLU A 882 26.08 5.80 -44.01
N GLY A 883 26.63 4.99 -44.92
CA GLY A 883 26.07 4.81 -46.27
C GLY A 883 24.69 4.17 -46.30
N GLN A 884 24.43 3.21 -45.40
CA GLN A 884 23.13 2.55 -45.27
C GLN A 884 22.08 3.48 -44.64
N TYR A 885 22.50 4.31 -43.69
CA TYR A 885 21.67 5.38 -43.12
C TYR A 885 21.24 6.40 -44.21
N TYR A 886 22.15 6.85 -45.09
CA TYR A 886 21.75 7.70 -46.22
C TYR A 886 20.83 6.98 -47.21
N ARG A 887 21.02 5.68 -47.49
CA ARG A 887 20.08 4.93 -48.34
C ARG A 887 18.68 4.92 -47.72
N ALA A 888 18.57 4.71 -46.41
CA ALA A 888 17.29 4.74 -45.73
C ALA A 888 16.58 6.11 -45.84
N ILE A 889 17.32 7.22 -45.79
CA ILE A 889 16.80 8.58 -46.06
C ILE A 889 16.28 8.74 -47.50
N LEU A 890 16.92 8.10 -48.48
CA LEU A 890 16.49 8.14 -49.88
C LEU A 890 15.26 7.25 -50.13
N GLU A 891 15.20 6.07 -49.52
CA GLU A 891 14.16 5.06 -49.77
C GLU A 891 12.87 5.23 -48.93
N ASN A 892 12.87 6.03 -47.86
CA ASN A 892 11.73 6.21 -46.96
C ASN A 892 11.09 7.62 -47.00
N GLU A 893 9.82 7.70 -46.57
CA GLU A 893 9.08 8.97 -46.51
C GLU A 893 9.57 9.92 -45.39
N TRP A 894 9.93 9.40 -44.21
CA TRP A 894 10.49 10.20 -43.11
C TRP A 894 11.81 10.92 -43.50
N GLY A 895 12.54 10.39 -44.49
CA GLY A 895 13.75 11.00 -45.03
C GLY A 895 13.52 12.30 -45.81
N HIS A 896 12.27 12.70 -46.08
CA HIS A 896 11.96 13.88 -46.91
C HIS A 896 12.46 15.21 -46.31
N GLU A 897 12.35 15.38 -44.99
CA GLU A 897 12.74 16.61 -44.28
C GLU A 897 13.75 16.36 -43.14
N HIS A 898 14.18 15.12 -42.94
CA HIS A 898 15.02 14.66 -41.82
C HIS A 898 16.30 15.51 -41.61
N LEU A 899 17.00 15.87 -42.69
CA LEU A 899 18.22 16.70 -42.63
C LEU A 899 18.00 18.17 -43.04
N ALA A 900 16.76 18.63 -43.13
CA ALA A 900 16.45 20.02 -43.49
C ALA A 900 16.92 21.02 -42.40
N GLN A 901 17.30 22.23 -42.84
CA GLN A 901 17.72 23.33 -41.97
C GLN A 901 16.69 24.50 -42.00
N PRO A 902 15.46 24.31 -41.48
CA PRO A 902 14.38 25.30 -41.64
C PRO A 902 14.62 26.64 -40.92
N LEU A 903 15.46 26.66 -39.88
CA LEU A 903 15.69 27.85 -39.05
C LEU A 903 16.94 28.66 -39.45
N GLY A 904 17.82 28.08 -40.27
CA GLY A 904 19.10 28.68 -40.68
C GLY A 904 20.14 28.80 -39.56
N ASP A 905 21.40 28.94 -39.99
CA ASP A 905 22.55 29.17 -39.12
C ASP A 905 22.62 30.61 -38.61
N ARG A 906 23.26 30.79 -37.44
CA ARG A 906 23.49 32.12 -36.85
C ARG A 906 24.94 32.30 -36.41
N TRP A 907 25.59 33.33 -36.94
CA TRP A 907 26.89 33.79 -36.44
C TRP A 907 26.76 34.35 -35.01
N VAL A 908 27.63 33.87 -34.13
CA VAL A 908 27.67 34.13 -32.68
C VAL A 908 29.05 34.64 -32.21
N GLY A 909 29.97 34.89 -33.14
CA GLY A 909 31.30 35.46 -32.90
C GLY A 909 31.73 36.41 -34.02
N GLY A 910 33.04 36.70 -34.10
CA GLY A 910 33.62 37.66 -35.04
C GLY A 910 34.12 37.04 -36.35
N GLY A 911 34.29 35.72 -36.40
CA GLY A 911 34.70 34.98 -37.59
C GLY A 911 33.53 34.36 -38.35
N CYS A 912 33.67 34.21 -39.67
CA CYS A 912 32.66 33.57 -40.52
C CYS A 912 32.41 32.09 -40.20
N ARG A 913 33.21 31.48 -39.31
CA ARG A 913 33.07 30.10 -38.81
C ARG A 913 32.45 30.01 -37.41
N ASP A 914 32.21 31.14 -36.75
CA ASP A 914 31.64 31.18 -35.39
C ASP A 914 30.12 30.99 -35.46
N ILE A 915 29.67 29.82 -35.91
CA ILE A 915 28.28 29.51 -36.26
C ILE A 915 27.63 28.67 -35.15
N SER A 916 26.38 29.00 -34.83
CA SER A 916 25.51 28.21 -33.94
C SER A 916 24.19 27.90 -34.66
N VAL A 917 23.90 26.60 -34.79
CA VAL A 917 22.57 26.09 -35.14
C VAL A 917 21.51 26.64 -34.16
N ARG A 918 20.30 26.87 -34.66
CA ARG A 918 19.13 27.31 -33.88
C ARG A 918 18.28 26.09 -33.50
N MET A 919 18.24 25.73 -32.22
CA MET A 919 17.52 24.56 -31.71
C MET A 919 17.04 24.81 -30.27
N SER A 920 15.88 24.28 -29.89
CA SER A 920 15.38 24.37 -28.50
C SER A 920 16.16 23.45 -27.57
N GLY A 921 16.47 23.94 -26.37
CA GLY A 921 17.05 23.13 -25.29
C GLY A 921 16.12 21.98 -24.86
N GLU A 922 14.80 22.12 -25.03
CA GLU A 922 13.82 21.07 -24.76
C GLU A 922 14.03 19.86 -25.68
N SER A 923 14.21 20.09 -27.00
CA SER A 923 14.48 19.03 -27.97
C SER A 923 15.79 18.29 -27.66
N ILE A 924 16.83 19.02 -27.23
CA ILE A 924 18.10 18.43 -26.79
C ILE A 924 17.87 17.50 -25.60
N HIS A 925 17.07 17.88 -24.60
CA HIS A 925 16.81 17.04 -23.44
C HIS A 925 15.91 15.82 -23.78
N GLY A 926 14.90 16.00 -24.62
CA GLY A 926 14.05 14.89 -25.09
C GLY A 926 14.85 13.83 -25.84
N HIS A 927 15.61 14.25 -26.86
CA HIS A 927 16.50 13.36 -27.62
C HIS A 927 17.63 12.78 -26.77
N ALA A 928 18.23 13.55 -25.85
CA ALA A 928 19.23 13.01 -24.92
C ALA A 928 18.64 11.92 -24.01
N GLY A 929 17.40 12.06 -23.52
CA GLY A 929 16.72 11.03 -22.74
C GLY A 929 16.49 9.73 -23.53
N ILE A 930 16.08 9.86 -24.80
CA ILE A 930 15.90 8.73 -25.72
C ILE A 930 17.24 8.05 -26.00
N LEU A 931 18.22 8.79 -26.53
CA LEU A 931 19.54 8.28 -26.92
C LEU A 931 20.29 7.68 -25.71
N SER A 932 20.20 8.30 -24.53
CA SER A 932 20.74 7.77 -23.28
C SER A 932 20.20 6.37 -22.98
N ARG A 933 18.87 6.21 -22.92
CA ARG A 933 18.24 4.91 -22.63
C ARG A 933 18.52 3.87 -23.72
N GLN A 934 18.43 4.28 -24.98
CA GLN A 934 18.63 3.40 -26.13
C GLN A 934 20.07 2.92 -26.23
N LEU A 935 21.06 3.75 -25.87
CA LEU A 935 22.46 3.33 -25.85
C LEU A 935 22.67 2.23 -24.79
N ARG A 936 22.19 2.43 -23.55
CA ARG A 936 22.30 1.41 -22.48
C ARG A 936 21.72 0.06 -22.91
N GLN A 937 20.62 0.07 -23.65
CA GLN A 937 19.94 -1.13 -24.16
C GLN A 937 20.61 -1.75 -25.41
N SER A 938 21.31 -0.96 -26.22
CA SER A 938 21.93 -1.42 -27.47
C SER A 938 23.34 -1.96 -27.26
N VAL A 939 24.11 -1.38 -26.34
CA VAL A 939 25.49 -1.81 -26.04
C VAL A 939 25.53 -3.19 -25.37
N ALA A 940 24.44 -3.58 -24.68
CA ALA A 940 24.24 -4.93 -24.15
C ALA A 940 24.01 -6.01 -25.24
N LYS A 941 23.92 -5.63 -26.53
CA LYS A 941 23.77 -6.52 -27.68
C LYS A 941 25.03 -6.47 -28.55
N SER A 942 25.41 -7.59 -29.15
CA SER A 942 26.63 -7.68 -29.98
C SER A 942 26.45 -7.16 -31.41
N GLN A 943 25.22 -7.08 -31.92
CA GLN A 943 24.91 -6.66 -33.29
C GLN A 943 25.15 -5.15 -33.52
N ALA A 944 25.46 -4.78 -34.77
CA ALA A 944 25.36 -3.40 -35.23
C ALA A 944 23.90 -2.92 -35.18
N ARG A 945 23.70 -1.60 -35.12
CA ARG A 945 22.36 -0.99 -35.10
C ARG A 945 22.36 0.36 -35.79
N ILE A 946 21.36 0.61 -36.63
CA ILE A 946 21.03 1.95 -37.12
C ILE A 946 19.57 2.21 -36.75
N CYS A 947 19.30 3.30 -36.02
CA CYS A 947 17.93 3.67 -35.64
C CYS A 947 17.79 5.19 -35.57
N VAL A 948 16.63 5.67 -36.03
CA VAL A 948 16.22 7.08 -36.00
C VAL A 948 15.01 7.22 -35.09
N TRP A 949 14.96 8.28 -34.28
CA TRP A 949 13.80 8.68 -33.51
C TRP A 949 13.31 10.04 -33.98
N GLU A 950 12.15 10.05 -34.63
CA GLU A 950 11.49 11.24 -35.18
C GLU A 950 10.40 11.72 -34.22
N SER A 951 10.43 12.99 -33.85
CA SER A 951 9.48 13.64 -32.94
C SER A 951 8.56 14.58 -33.72
N ASP A 952 7.25 14.37 -33.62
CA ASP A 952 6.25 15.31 -34.13
C ASP A 952 6.17 16.54 -33.21
N ASP A 953 6.58 17.70 -33.72
CA ASP A 953 6.63 18.98 -33.01
C ASP A 953 5.27 19.40 -32.41
N ARG A 954 4.17 18.95 -33.01
CA ARG A 954 2.80 19.35 -32.63
C ARG A 954 2.20 18.51 -31.50
N SER A 955 2.52 17.22 -31.41
CA SER A 955 1.97 16.29 -30.41
C SER A 955 2.99 15.82 -29.36
N GLY A 956 4.29 15.98 -29.62
CA GLY A 956 5.35 15.38 -28.82
C GLY A 956 5.42 13.85 -28.93
N SER A 957 4.71 13.24 -29.89
CA SER A 957 4.84 11.80 -30.16
C SER A 957 6.16 11.50 -30.85
N VAL A 958 6.76 10.35 -30.52
CA VAL A 958 8.06 9.93 -31.05
C VAL A 958 7.92 8.57 -31.76
N THR A 959 8.27 8.54 -33.03
CA THR A 959 8.31 7.32 -33.85
C THR A 959 9.75 6.81 -33.95
N ALA A 960 9.94 5.50 -33.88
CA ALA A 960 11.24 4.87 -34.03
C ALA A 960 11.33 4.16 -35.39
N HIS A 961 12.25 4.58 -36.24
CA HIS A 961 12.56 3.96 -37.53
C HIS A 961 13.85 3.14 -37.38
N GLU A 962 13.71 1.83 -37.21
CA GLU A 962 14.82 0.88 -37.20
C GLU A 962 15.25 0.58 -38.64
N ILE A 963 16.56 0.52 -38.92
CA ILE A 963 17.11 0.30 -40.26
C ILE A 963 17.89 -1.03 -40.25
N ASP A 964 17.45 -1.98 -41.08
CA ASP A 964 18.07 -3.29 -41.23
C ASP A 964 19.51 -3.15 -41.75
N THR A 965 20.50 -3.57 -40.94
CA THR A 965 21.91 -3.51 -41.33
C THR A 965 22.32 -4.69 -42.21
N ALA A 966 22.92 -4.39 -43.35
CA ALA A 966 23.49 -5.36 -44.28
C ALA A 966 25.03 -5.39 -44.17
N GLN A 967 25.63 -6.57 -44.30
CA GLN A 967 27.08 -6.75 -44.18
C GLN A 967 27.83 -5.81 -45.13
N VAL A 968 28.72 -4.99 -44.56
CA VAL A 968 29.62 -4.10 -45.32
C VAL A 968 30.80 -4.88 -45.87
N HIS A 969 31.02 -4.74 -47.17
CA HIS A 969 32.19 -5.21 -47.91
C HIS A 969 33.16 -4.05 -48.17
N THR A 970 34.42 -4.37 -48.46
CA THR A 970 35.45 -3.38 -48.84
C THR A 970 36.28 -3.89 -50.00
N ALA A 971 36.41 -3.08 -51.05
CA ALA A 971 37.31 -3.29 -52.18
C ALA A 971 38.45 -2.26 -52.18
N GLN A 972 39.55 -2.59 -52.84
CA GLN A 972 40.70 -1.71 -53.08
C GLN A 972 40.91 -1.59 -54.59
N SER A 973 40.86 -0.37 -55.13
CA SER A 973 41.13 -0.11 -56.55
C SER A 973 41.89 1.20 -56.71
N SER A 974 42.99 1.20 -57.46
CA SER A 974 43.76 2.41 -57.80
C SER A 974 44.18 3.29 -56.60
N GLY A 975 44.35 2.69 -55.42
CA GLY A 975 44.67 3.40 -54.18
C GLY A 975 43.48 4.07 -53.47
N TRP A 976 42.25 3.73 -53.88
CA TRP A 976 40.99 4.07 -53.22
C TRP A 976 40.39 2.85 -52.51
N THR A 977 39.78 3.12 -51.35
CA THR A 977 38.96 2.18 -50.60
C THR A 977 37.50 2.35 -51.02
N VAL A 978 36.85 1.31 -51.56
CA VAL A 978 35.42 1.37 -51.93
C VAL A 978 34.63 0.52 -50.95
N LYS A 979 33.66 1.11 -50.25
CA LYS A 979 32.76 0.46 -49.30
C LYS A 979 31.35 0.38 -49.88
N TYR A 980 30.71 -0.77 -49.69
CA TYR A 980 29.39 -1.12 -50.21
C TYR A 980 28.85 -2.28 -49.38
N ASP A 981 27.54 -2.52 -49.37
CA ASP A 981 26.92 -3.57 -48.57
C ASP A 981 26.19 -4.63 -49.39
N GLU A 982 25.87 -5.75 -48.75
CA GLU A 982 25.17 -6.88 -49.36
C GLU A 982 23.77 -6.52 -49.90
N SER A 983 23.04 -5.58 -49.29
CA SER A 983 21.71 -5.20 -49.79
C SER A 983 21.81 -4.49 -51.16
N LEU A 984 22.83 -3.64 -51.34
CA LEU A 984 23.15 -3.07 -52.65
C LEU A 984 23.52 -4.16 -53.68
N VAL A 985 24.32 -5.15 -53.29
CA VAL A 985 24.69 -6.28 -54.17
C VAL A 985 23.45 -7.05 -54.63
N GLN A 986 22.49 -7.30 -53.73
CA GLN A 986 21.22 -7.94 -54.09
C GLN A 986 20.31 -7.03 -54.93
N LYS A 987 20.33 -5.70 -54.73
CA LYS A 987 19.64 -4.71 -55.59
C LYS A 987 20.17 -4.75 -57.02
N LEU A 988 21.50 -4.76 -57.19
CA LEU A 988 22.19 -4.92 -58.48
C LEU A 988 21.87 -6.25 -59.17
N TYR A 989 21.95 -7.38 -58.45
CA TYR A 989 21.58 -8.69 -59.01
C TYR A 989 20.10 -8.79 -59.37
N THR A 990 19.21 -8.16 -58.60
CA THR A 990 17.77 -8.12 -58.88
C THR A 990 17.47 -7.29 -60.15
N ALA A 991 18.13 -6.15 -60.32
CA ALA A 991 18.01 -5.35 -61.54
C ALA A 991 18.54 -6.12 -62.77
N ARG A 992 19.73 -6.73 -62.67
CA ARG A 992 20.27 -7.63 -63.70
C ARG A 992 19.29 -8.74 -64.08
N GLN A 993 18.76 -9.48 -63.11
CA GLN A 993 17.84 -10.60 -63.38
C GLN A 993 16.56 -10.17 -64.10
N LYS A 994 16.06 -8.95 -63.85
CA LYS A 994 14.89 -8.38 -64.55
C LYS A 994 15.19 -7.96 -66.00
N ALA A 995 16.44 -7.63 -66.32
CA ALA A 995 16.86 -7.17 -67.65
C ALA A 995 17.29 -8.30 -68.60
N LEU A 996 17.69 -9.47 -68.09
CA LEU A 996 18.16 -10.60 -68.89
C LEU A 996 17.17 -10.97 -70.02
N PRO A 997 17.64 -11.20 -71.26
CA PRO A 997 19.04 -11.40 -71.66
C PRO A 997 19.84 -10.11 -71.91
N ASN A 998 19.22 -8.93 -71.80
CA ASN A 998 19.87 -7.65 -72.08
C ASN A 998 20.71 -7.17 -70.88
N GLU A 999 21.62 -6.25 -71.18
CA GLU A 999 22.34 -5.44 -70.19
C GLU A 999 21.46 -4.30 -69.67
N THR A 1000 21.71 -3.87 -68.44
CA THR A 1000 21.09 -2.70 -67.79
C THR A 1000 22.15 -2.01 -66.93
N GLY A 1001 21.95 -0.73 -66.64
CA GLY A 1001 22.82 0.04 -65.75
C GLY A 1001 22.15 1.31 -65.26
N GLY A 1002 22.94 2.22 -64.70
CA GLY A 1002 22.48 3.50 -64.14
C GLY A 1002 23.59 4.22 -63.37
N ALA A 1003 23.29 5.42 -62.90
CA ALA A 1003 24.21 6.20 -62.07
C ALA A 1003 24.40 5.58 -60.67
N ILE A 1004 25.58 5.76 -60.10
CA ILE A 1004 25.93 5.40 -58.71
C ILE A 1004 25.87 6.65 -57.83
N LEU A 1005 25.17 6.53 -56.71
CA LEU A 1005 25.10 7.53 -55.65
C LEU A 1005 26.02 7.12 -54.50
N GLY A 1006 26.82 8.06 -53.97
CA GLY A 1006 27.78 7.75 -52.91
C GLY A 1006 28.35 8.97 -52.21
N VAL A 1007 29.18 8.70 -51.19
CA VAL A 1007 29.95 9.70 -50.45
C VAL A 1007 31.43 9.54 -50.81
N THR A 1008 32.06 10.61 -51.31
CA THR A 1008 33.49 10.62 -51.66
C THR A 1008 34.29 11.39 -50.62
N ASP A 1009 35.18 10.70 -49.90
CA ASP A 1009 36.13 11.30 -48.96
C ASP A 1009 37.54 11.35 -49.60
N LEU A 1010 37.88 12.54 -50.09
CA LEU A 1010 39.19 12.84 -50.70
C LEU A 1010 40.37 12.72 -49.71
N LYS A 1011 40.13 12.91 -48.41
CA LYS A 1011 41.17 12.90 -47.36
C LYS A 1011 41.56 11.47 -46.98
N THR A 1012 40.57 10.60 -46.79
CA THR A 1012 40.81 9.20 -46.44
C THR A 1012 41.01 8.29 -47.65
N LYS A 1013 40.71 8.81 -48.86
CA LYS A 1013 40.57 8.07 -50.13
C LYS A 1013 39.54 6.95 -50.04
N THR A 1014 38.35 7.30 -49.56
CA THR A 1014 37.24 6.37 -49.41
C THR A 1014 36.07 6.79 -50.29
N ILE A 1015 35.45 5.86 -50.99
CA ILE A 1015 34.13 6.02 -51.62
C ILE A 1015 33.17 5.07 -50.91
N VAL A 1016 32.10 5.59 -50.32
CA VAL A 1016 31.03 4.78 -49.74
C VAL A 1016 29.86 4.80 -50.72
N ILE A 1017 29.54 3.67 -51.32
CA ILE A 1017 28.39 3.56 -52.23
C ILE A 1017 27.11 3.55 -51.41
N VAL A 1018 26.28 4.57 -51.61
CA VAL A 1018 25.01 4.74 -50.90
C VAL A 1018 23.90 4.02 -51.64
N ASP A 1019 23.74 4.25 -52.94
CA ASP A 1019 22.70 3.57 -53.72
C ASP A 1019 23.00 3.60 -55.23
N VAL A 1020 22.11 3.04 -56.04
CA VAL A 1020 22.13 3.14 -57.50
C VAL A 1020 20.78 3.60 -58.06
N LEU A 1021 20.83 4.50 -59.04
CA LEU A 1021 19.66 4.88 -59.83
C LEU A 1021 19.32 3.77 -60.85
N PRO A 1022 18.03 3.61 -61.19
CA PRO A 1022 17.61 2.73 -62.28
C PRO A 1022 18.03 3.29 -63.65
N ALA A 1023 17.97 2.44 -64.68
CA ALA A 1023 18.16 2.87 -66.07
C ALA A 1023 17.15 3.98 -66.45
N PRO A 1024 17.61 5.12 -66.98
CA PRO A 1024 16.74 6.17 -67.53
C PRO A 1024 15.80 5.65 -68.62
N PRO A 1025 14.57 6.18 -68.75
CA PRO A 1025 13.59 5.75 -69.76
C PRO A 1025 14.08 5.79 -71.20
N ASP A 1026 15.05 6.66 -71.50
CA ASP A 1026 15.68 6.88 -72.80
C ASP A 1026 16.96 6.04 -73.03
N SER A 1027 17.22 5.02 -72.21
CA SER A 1027 18.40 4.15 -72.35
C SER A 1027 18.23 3.06 -73.42
N GLU A 1028 19.29 2.76 -74.16
CA GLU A 1028 19.33 1.65 -75.11
C GLU A 1028 19.95 0.40 -74.46
N ALA A 1029 19.25 -0.74 -74.52
CA ALA A 1029 19.62 -1.98 -73.83
C ALA A 1029 19.67 -3.18 -74.79
N SER A 1030 20.79 -3.91 -74.78
CA SER A 1030 21.10 -5.02 -75.69
C SER A 1030 21.82 -6.16 -74.96
N PRO A 1031 21.82 -7.42 -75.46
CA PRO A 1031 22.64 -8.51 -74.91
C PRO A 1031 24.17 -8.36 -75.10
N SER A 1032 24.66 -7.20 -75.54
CA SER A 1032 26.10 -6.94 -75.74
C SER A 1032 26.50 -5.46 -75.62
N HIS A 1033 25.62 -4.60 -75.12
CA HIS A 1033 25.89 -3.21 -74.76
C HIS A 1033 24.72 -2.61 -73.97
N PHE A 1034 25.02 -1.61 -73.14
CA PHE A 1034 24.06 -0.70 -72.55
C PHE A 1034 24.51 0.74 -72.79
N ILE A 1035 23.61 1.60 -73.28
CA ILE A 1035 23.85 3.04 -73.43
C ILE A 1035 22.89 3.75 -72.48
N ARG A 1036 23.42 4.33 -71.40
CA ARG A 1036 22.61 5.05 -70.42
C ARG A 1036 22.03 6.33 -71.04
N GLY A 1037 20.71 6.48 -70.94
CA GLY A 1037 20.02 7.73 -71.25
C GLY A 1037 20.27 8.83 -70.22
N GLN A 1038 19.52 9.92 -70.28
CA GLN A 1038 19.67 11.08 -69.39
C GLN A 1038 18.34 11.61 -68.81
N GLU A 1039 17.19 11.08 -69.24
CA GLU A 1039 15.87 11.57 -68.82
C GLU A 1039 15.64 11.38 -67.31
N GLY A 1040 15.27 12.46 -66.62
CA GLY A 1040 14.98 12.49 -65.19
C GLY A 1040 16.19 12.37 -64.24
N GLN A 1041 17.42 12.28 -64.76
CA GLN A 1041 18.61 12.05 -63.92
C GLN A 1041 19.04 13.28 -63.12
N ALA A 1042 18.88 14.48 -63.66
CA ALA A 1042 19.24 15.72 -62.96
C ALA A 1042 18.27 15.99 -61.80
N GLU A 1043 16.98 15.77 -62.04
CA GLU A 1043 15.90 15.89 -61.07
C GLU A 1043 16.02 14.84 -59.96
N ALA A 1044 16.41 13.61 -60.30
CA ALA A 1044 16.71 12.57 -59.32
C ALA A 1044 17.89 12.96 -58.41
N LEU A 1045 18.96 13.53 -58.98
CA LEU A 1045 20.13 13.98 -58.21
C LEU A 1045 19.80 15.19 -57.32
N GLU A 1046 18.98 16.15 -57.78
CA GLU A 1046 18.50 17.27 -56.96
C GLU A 1046 17.70 16.77 -55.74
N VAL A 1047 16.86 15.74 -55.91
CA VAL A 1047 16.13 15.10 -54.81
C VAL A 1047 17.08 14.40 -53.82
N VAL A 1048 18.15 13.76 -54.30
CA VAL A 1048 19.19 13.16 -53.45
C VAL A 1048 19.88 14.26 -52.64
N HIS A 1049 20.43 15.28 -53.31
CA HIS A 1049 21.11 16.42 -52.67
C HIS A 1049 20.23 17.07 -51.60
N LYS A 1050 18.94 17.29 -51.90
CA LYS A 1050 17.99 17.88 -50.95
C LYS A 1050 17.77 17.02 -49.71
N ARG A 1051 17.55 15.71 -49.86
CA ARG A 1051 17.30 14.78 -48.74
C ARG A 1051 18.53 14.58 -47.87
N THR A 1052 19.72 14.45 -48.48
CA THR A 1052 20.97 14.14 -47.77
C THR A 1052 21.79 15.38 -47.42
N ALA A 1053 21.22 16.59 -47.50
CA ALA A 1053 21.91 17.87 -47.29
C ALA A 1053 23.24 18.00 -48.08
N GLY A 1054 23.28 17.48 -49.30
CA GLY A 1054 24.46 17.47 -50.18
C GLY A 1054 25.57 16.48 -49.80
N MET A 1055 25.35 15.58 -48.83
CA MET A 1055 26.38 14.61 -48.41
C MET A 1055 26.57 13.43 -49.39
N VAL A 1056 25.53 13.10 -50.17
CA VAL A 1056 25.53 12.03 -51.17
C VAL A 1056 25.42 12.67 -52.54
N ASP A 1057 26.26 12.21 -53.47
CA ASP A 1057 26.36 12.76 -54.82
C ASP A 1057 26.61 11.65 -55.86
N TYR A 1058 26.66 12.02 -57.14
CA TYR A 1058 27.08 11.15 -58.22
C TYR A 1058 28.57 10.76 -58.07
N VAL A 1059 28.86 9.46 -58.05
CA VAL A 1059 30.24 8.93 -57.93
C VAL A 1059 30.70 8.08 -59.12
N GLY A 1060 29.82 7.75 -60.05
CA GLY A 1060 30.16 6.93 -61.22
C GLY A 1060 28.99 6.18 -61.84
N GLU A 1061 29.29 5.14 -62.61
CA GLU A 1061 28.30 4.35 -63.37
C GLU A 1061 28.31 2.87 -62.98
N TRP A 1062 27.14 2.23 -62.92
CA TRP A 1062 27.03 0.78 -62.81
C TRP A 1062 26.36 0.19 -64.06
N HIS A 1063 26.73 -1.04 -64.40
CA HIS A 1063 26.02 -1.85 -65.39
C HIS A 1063 26.12 -3.34 -65.08
N SER A 1064 25.37 -4.16 -65.82
CA SER A 1064 25.33 -5.61 -65.64
C SER A 1064 25.69 -6.37 -66.90
N HIS A 1065 26.57 -7.36 -66.79
CA HIS A 1065 26.96 -8.25 -67.89
C HIS A 1065 26.08 -9.50 -67.97
N PRO A 1066 25.71 -10.01 -69.17
CA PRO A 1066 24.80 -11.15 -69.33
C PRO A 1066 25.40 -12.49 -68.88
N ASP A 1067 24.60 -13.56 -68.94
CA ASP A 1067 25.02 -14.88 -68.49
C ASP A 1067 26.11 -15.49 -69.40
N GLY A 1068 27.29 -15.70 -68.82
CA GLY A 1068 28.50 -16.17 -69.53
C GLY A 1068 29.63 -15.14 -69.55
N CYS A 1069 29.32 -13.85 -69.34
CA CYS A 1069 30.29 -12.77 -69.28
C CYS A 1069 30.82 -12.56 -67.84
N PRO A 1070 32.11 -12.22 -67.64
CA PRO A 1070 32.69 -11.94 -66.33
C PRO A 1070 32.43 -10.51 -65.85
N ALA A 1071 32.53 -10.27 -64.55
CA ALA A 1071 32.54 -8.93 -63.96
C ALA A 1071 33.91 -8.24 -64.13
N ARG A 1072 34.25 -7.89 -65.38
CA ARG A 1072 35.47 -7.16 -65.76
C ARG A 1072 35.17 -6.22 -66.92
N PRO A 1073 35.85 -5.05 -67.04
CA PRO A 1073 35.67 -4.14 -68.16
C PRO A 1073 35.95 -4.82 -69.51
N SER A 1074 35.15 -4.49 -70.52
CA SER A 1074 35.48 -4.62 -71.93
C SER A 1074 36.23 -3.38 -72.43
N GLU A 1075 36.69 -3.40 -73.69
CA GLU A 1075 37.29 -2.22 -74.33
C GLU A 1075 36.33 -1.01 -74.36
N LEU A 1076 35.02 -1.23 -74.43
CA LEU A 1076 34.03 -0.14 -74.37
C LEU A 1076 33.95 0.46 -72.97
N ASP A 1077 34.01 -0.38 -71.94
CA ASP A 1077 33.95 0.03 -70.54
C ASP A 1077 35.21 0.79 -70.11
N GLU A 1078 36.39 0.39 -70.59
CA GLU A 1078 37.64 1.15 -70.36
C GLU A 1078 37.59 2.53 -71.02
N ASN A 1079 37.00 2.64 -72.22
CA ASN A 1079 36.79 3.93 -72.90
C ASN A 1079 35.74 4.81 -72.19
N LEU A 1080 34.68 4.21 -71.65
CA LEU A 1080 33.68 4.91 -70.82
C LEU A 1080 34.31 5.41 -69.52
N LEU A 1081 35.01 4.53 -68.77
CA LEU A 1081 35.67 4.89 -67.51
C LEU A 1081 36.74 5.99 -67.71
N SER A 1082 37.50 5.93 -68.80
CA SER A 1082 38.44 7.01 -69.17
C SER A 1082 37.73 8.34 -69.48
N THR A 1083 36.54 8.27 -70.10
CA THR A 1083 35.71 9.46 -70.40
C THR A 1083 35.11 10.06 -69.13
N LEU A 1084 34.59 9.24 -68.22
CA LEU A 1084 34.08 9.64 -66.91
C LEU A 1084 35.19 10.27 -66.06
N HIS A 1085 36.35 9.61 -65.97
CA HIS A 1085 37.52 10.14 -65.27
C HIS A 1085 37.91 11.51 -65.82
N ARG A 1086 37.97 11.71 -67.14
CA ARG A 1086 38.27 13.03 -67.75
C ARG A 1086 37.24 14.12 -67.41
N GLN A 1087 35.99 13.77 -67.11
CA GLN A 1087 34.97 14.72 -66.67
C GLN A 1087 35.09 15.01 -65.16
N MET A 1088 35.14 13.97 -64.33
CA MET A 1088 35.16 14.08 -62.86
C MET A 1088 36.49 14.66 -62.33
N SER A 1089 37.61 14.39 -63.01
CA SER A 1089 38.93 14.95 -62.66
C SER A 1089 39.03 16.47 -62.80
N VAL A 1090 38.08 17.14 -63.46
CA VAL A 1090 37.99 18.62 -63.50
C VAL A 1090 37.79 19.20 -62.09
N GLU A 1091 37.07 18.48 -61.21
CA GLU A 1091 36.85 18.84 -59.81
C GLU A 1091 37.74 18.02 -58.85
N GLY A 1092 38.66 17.22 -59.40
CA GLY A 1092 39.54 16.32 -58.64
C GLY A 1092 38.89 15.04 -58.12
N LEU A 1093 37.67 14.72 -58.57
CA LEU A 1093 36.94 13.51 -58.18
C LEU A 1093 37.43 12.29 -58.98
N PRO A 1094 37.52 11.10 -58.34
CA PRO A 1094 37.77 9.83 -59.04
C PRO A 1094 36.51 9.36 -59.79
N ALA A 1095 36.67 8.52 -60.81
CA ALA A 1095 35.52 7.86 -61.45
C ALA A 1095 35.39 6.40 -60.97
N LEU A 1096 34.19 6.04 -60.48
CA LEU A 1096 33.83 4.67 -60.11
C LEU A 1096 33.09 3.95 -61.26
N MET A 1097 33.36 2.67 -61.45
CA MET A 1097 32.57 1.75 -62.26
C MET A 1097 32.29 0.45 -61.50
N VAL A 1098 31.02 0.01 -61.53
CA VAL A 1098 30.57 -1.24 -60.88
C VAL A 1098 29.91 -2.16 -61.91
N ILE A 1099 30.45 -3.38 -62.06
CA ILE A 1099 29.99 -4.35 -63.08
C ILE A 1099 29.37 -5.57 -62.39
N ALA A 1100 28.07 -5.76 -62.53
CA ALA A 1100 27.33 -6.89 -61.96
C ALA A 1100 27.21 -8.06 -62.95
N ALA A 1101 27.92 -9.16 -62.71
CA ALA A 1101 27.84 -10.39 -63.51
C ALA A 1101 27.20 -11.54 -62.70
N LYS A 1102 27.18 -12.75 -63.28
CA LYS A 1102 26.59 -13.92 -62.62
C LYS A 1102 27.41 -14.36 -61.41
N GLY A 1103 26.99 -13.94 -60.21
CA GLY A 1103 27.61 -14.32 -58.93
C GLY A 1103 28.93 -13.59 -58.64
N ALA A 1104 29.18 -12.45 -59.29
CA ALA A 1104 30.32 -11.59 -59.01
C ALA A 1104 29.98 -10.12 -59.29
N VAL A 1105 30.49 -9.22 -58.45
CA VAL A 1105 30.50 -7.77 -58.69
C VAL A 1105 31.95 -7.32 -58.83
N GLY A 1106 32.26 -6.63 -59.92
CA GLY A 1106 33.56 -6.01 -60.18
C GLY A 1106 33.51 -4.53 -59.84
N ILE A 1107 34.57 -4.00 -59.22
CA ILE A 1107 34.63 -2.62 -58.74
C ILE A 1107 35.95 -2.01 -59.23
N PHE A 1108 35.85 -0.93 -60.00
CA PHE A 1108 36.96 -0.30 -60.69
C PHE A 1108 36.93 1.20 -60.44
N VAL A 1109 38.05 1.77 -60.01
CA VAL A 1109 38.23 3.21 -59.77
C VAL A 1109 39.37 3.71 -60.64
N TYR A 1110 39.21 4.87 -61.25
CA TYR A 1110 40.21 5.51 -62.11
C TYR A 1110 40.44 6.98 -61.70
#